data_AF-F3ZNX0-F1
#
_entry.id   AF-F3ZNX0-F1
#
_cell.length_a   1.000
_cell.length_b   1.000
_cell.length_c   1.000
_cell.angle_alpha   90.00
_cell.angle_beta   90.00
_cell.angle_gamma   90.00
#
_symmetry.space_group_name_H-M   'P 1'
#
loop_
_entity.id
_entity.type
_entity.pdbx_description
1 polymer ?
#
loop_
_entity_poly.entity_id
_entity_poly.type
_entity_poly.pdbx_seq_one_letter_code
_entity_poly.pdbx_strand_id
1 'polypeptide(L)'
;MLYASRYLAESNYFGEEAMFKVYQFASNEEQEKYIVEAKQNLPKREYDKLKYHKGRLVVYKSYHNHLQEYPRWDYPFVVENNAIQIYVKILGEPWIVSIQRRLIIYFLEDALFSKKKESNGIALLQNYLPHHQRDVRNGLFVFKTGQTNNLSTKEMSNLRKLFPRKLIQSYLYEDNTGDMDSPSQVLSDTSINDTEKKGTKKILNLRVGKHLKLRYIRKVWNLIYFKDIYKDKAQRMGHHKKFHITKDEFVFYTRWMYSFESIPSYKDHLIQFFIKKHFFNNEEFKELFLNSSSIDELYLQTKRNFIKWSAHNVNSEKKEKTYSLEDYKLFFESKILYINVSHFISFLNQEKVIQKNDNGIIQYKALKNLSYLIKPFYYKDKLEIEHYKTYGKVFNKLRSIKLEDCLLYEIAYRYLLNVTPSFPKYKQLIIQSFPKEKVDLLVNAIYSFEIHNKKGAFIYSIQVPFLKLNELVCLIYRNSTKIAATNKEFLFLQIYKYLVNYCKNKPVDYELYTVCYKFNQLKVLGYDDLLHFLKHIVKRGLQLTQILTQLEKFLIIKNNIQIDIQKQGTLNSLSIYECSKMNNPQKLEDLRIKAINFDIPDTDYPSILEHIEKQFIIKETPFKPVSWSHLEKHTQDMCDIMMNMLHLNLYKRNSDTESREEAKIQFRDRYFNTVVKQSD
;
A
#
# COMPACT_ATOMS: atom_id res chain seq x y z
N MET A 1 0.28 0.87 9.67
CA MET A 1 -0.60 0.23 8.68
C MET A 1 0.12 -0.28 7.42
N LEU A 2 0.87 0.41 6.55
CA LEU A 2 1.58 1.71 6.58
C LEU A 2 2.53 1.87 7.78
N TYR A 3 3.55 1.00 7.82
CA TYR A 3 4.62 0.88 8.84
C TYR A 3 4.29 1.32 10.28
N ALA A 4 3.40 0.56 10.92
CA ALA A 4 3.07 0.57 12.36
C ALA A 4 3.29 1.87 13.20
N SER A 5 2.48 2.92 13.09
CA SER A 5 1.89 3.50 11.88
C SER A 5 2.57 4.85 11.68
N ARG A 6 3.66 4.87 10.89
CA ARG A 6 4.79 5.80 11.05
C ARG A 6 5.12 6.02 12.53
N TYR A 7 5.40 4.90 13.21
CA TYR A 7 5.83 4.84 14.61
C TYR A 7 4.91 5.54 15.63
N LEU A 8 3.61 5.63 15.32
CA LEU A 8 2.59 6.29 16.14
C LEU A 8 2.81 7.81 16.28
N ALA A 9 3.04 8.48 15.14
CA ALA A 9 3.15 9.93 15.01
C ALA A 9 4.36 10.55 15.75
N GLU A 10 5.43 9.77 15.91
CA GLU A 10 6.84 10.14 16.15
C GLU A 10 7.20 11.02 17.37
N SER A 11 6.56 12.16 17.59
CA SER A 11 6.82 13.05 18.75
C SER A 11 6.60 12.33 20.08
N ASN A 12 5.53 11.56 20.18
CA ASN A 12 5.22 10.72 21.35
C ASN A 12 6.36 9.75 21.70
N TYR A 13 7.18 9.35 20.71
CA TYR A 13 8.11 8.24 20.84
C TYR A 13 9.59 8.66 20.98
N PHE A 14 10.07 9.55 20.11
CA PHE A 14 11.44 10.09 20.16
C PHE A 14 11.50 11.57 20.56
N GLY A 15 10.39 12.16 21.02
CA GLY A 15 10.28 13.59 21.34
C GLY A 15 9.99 14.44 20.10
N GLU A 16 9.39 15.61 20.30
CA GLU A 16 9.04 16.55 19.21
C GLU A 16 10.27 17.05 18.42
N GLU A 17 11.44 17.07 19.05
CA GLU A 17 12.71 17.47 18.41
C GLU A 17 13.30 16.40 17.46
N ALA A 18 12.74 15.19 17.42
CA ALA A 18 13.25 14.12 16.56
C ALA A 18 12.97 14.40 15.08
N MET A 19 14.02 14.34 14.27
CA MET A 19 13.92 14.49 12.81
C MET A 19 14.28 13.18 12.12
N PHE A 20 13.43 12.74 11.19
CA PHE A 20 13.61 11.50 10.45
C PHE A 20 14.22 11.77 9.08
N LYS A 21 15.05 10.83 8.60
CA LYS A 21 15.57 10.89 7.23
C LYS A 21 14.50 10.47 6.24
N VAL A 22 14.06 11.45 5.45
CA VAL A 22 12.83 11.39 4.64
C VAL A 22 13.13 11.77 3.19
N TYR A 23 12.22 11.44 2.26
CA TYR A 23 12.27 12.04 0.93
C TYR A 23 11.84 13.51 1.02
N GLN A 24 12.52 14.40 0.28
CA GLN A 24 12.26 15.84 0.37
C GLN A 24 10.96 16.27 -0.31
N PHE A 25 10.54 15.52 -1.35
CA PHE A 25 9.39 15.80 -2.22
C PHE A 25 8.52 14.56 -2.39
N ALA A 26 7.22 14.71 -2.68
CA ALA A 26 6.29 13.60 -2.85
C ALA A 26 6.30 13.02 -4.28
N SER A 27 6.30 13.86 -5.31
CA SER A 27 6.48 13.49 -6.71
C SER A 27 7.93 13.67 -7.21
N ASN A 28 8.21 13.18 -8.42
CA ASN A 28 9.44 13.51 -9.13
C ASN A 28 9.37 14.93 -9.76
N GLU A 29 8.18 15.39 -10.14
CA GLU A 29 7.95 16.69 -10.80
C GLU A 29 8.27 17.87 -9.87
N GLU A 30 7.86 17.78 -8.59
CA GLU A 30 8.30 18.70 -7.53
C GLU A 30 9.82 18.76 -7.43
N GLN A 31 10.47 17.58 -7.45
CA GLN A 31 11.91 17.46 -7.33
C GLN A 31 12.65 18.03 -8.55
N GLU A 32 12.15 17.80 -9.77
CA GLU A 32 12.79 18.28 -11.00
C GLU A 32 12.69 19.81 -11.11
N LYS A 33 11.55 20.41 -10.75
CA LYS A 33 11.40 21.87 -10.60
C LYS A 33 12.41 22.44 -9.61
N TYR A 34 12.44 21.89 -8.39
CA TYR A 34 13.40 22.31 -7.36
C TYR A 34 14.86 22.15 -7.81
N ILE A 35 15.23 21.08 -8.52
CA ILE A 35 16.60 20.88 -9.00
C ILE A 35 16.98 21.91 -10.07
N VAL A 36 16.05 22.28 -10.97
CA VAL A 36 16.29 23.34 -11.97
C VAL A 36 16.48 24.70 -11.28
N GLU A 37 15.57 25.06 -10.38
CA GLU A 37 15.64 26.31 -9.60
C GLU A 37 16.89 26.37 -8.71
N ALA A 38 17.20 25.29 -7.98
CA ALA A 38 18.37 25.21 -7.11
C ALA A 38 19.68 25.28 -7.90
N LYS A 39 19.72 24.78 -9.15
CA LYS A 39 20.91 24.89 -10.02
C LYS A 39 21.15 26.31 -10.51
N GLN A 40 20.10 27.15 -10.58
CA GLN A 40 20.20 28.57 -10.93
C GLN A 40 20.51 29.44 -9.69
N ASN A 41 19.90 29.11 -8.55
CA ASN A 41 19.86 30.01 -7.38
C ASN A 41 20.84 29.64 -6.25
N LEU A 42 21.35 28.41 -6.18
CA LEU A 42 22.34 28.01 -5.16
C LEU A 42 23.79 28.14 -5.67
N PRO A 43 24.74 28.59 -4.83
CA PRO A 43 26.16 28.43 -5.11
C PRO A 43 26.49 26.96 -5.38
N LYS A 44 27.38 26.69 -6.34
CA LYS A 44 27.75 25.31 -6.73
C LYS A 44 28.14 24.42 -5.52
N ARG A 45 28.84 24.98 -4.53
CA ARG A 45 29.22 24.27 -3.29
C ARG A 45 28.04 23.90 -2.39
N GLU A 46 26.89 24.55 -2.49
CA GLU A 46 25.65 24.15 -1.82
C GLU A 46 24.88 23.11 -2.64
N TYR A 47 24.76 23.33 -3.96
CA TYR A 47 24.12 22.40 -4.88
C TYR A 47 24.80 21.01 -4.87
N ASP A 48 26.14 20.97 -4.89
CA ASP A 48 26.92 19.72 -4.86
C ASP A 48 26.83 18.98 -3.49
N LYS A 49 26.26 19.60 -2.43
CA LYS A 49 25.98 18.92 -1.14
C LYS A 49 24.64 18.18 -1.13
N LEU A 50 23.77 18.36 -2.13
CA LEU A 50 22.44 17.75 -2.18
C LEU A 50 22.53 16.21 -2.08
N LYS A 51 21.78 15.62 -1.15
CA LYS A 51 21.88 14.19 -0.81
C LYS A 51 20.75 13.41 -1.46
N TYR A 52 21.11 12.33 -2.15
CA TYR A 52 20.17 11.50 -2.90
C TYR A 52 20.10 10.05 -2.37
N HIS A 53 18.93 9.43 -2.50
CA HIS A 53 18.70 8.01 -2.29
C HIS A 53 17.82 7.47 -3.43
N LYS A 54 18.32 6.49 -4.19
CA LYS A 54 17.64 5.92 -5.37
C LYS A 54 17.17 7.00 -6.39
N GLY A 55 17.95 8.06 -6.58
CA GLY A 55 17.61 9.18 -7.47
C GLY A 55 16.69 10.25 -6.86
N ARG A 56 16.18 10.06 -5.64
CA ARG A 56 15.34 11.05 -4.95
C ARG A 56 16.11 11.83 -3.87
N LEU A 57 15.85 13.12 -3.74
CA LEU A 57 16.42 13.98 -2.70
C LEU A 57 15.96 13.55 -1.31
N VAL A 58 16.87 13.59 -0.35
CA VAL A 58 16.62 13.21 1.06
C VAL A 58 17.12 14.25 2.04
N VAL A 59 16.29 14.51 3.06
CA VAL A 59 16.46 15.56 4.07
C VAL A 59 16.14 14.98 5.46
N TYR A 60 16.47 15.70 6.53
CA TYR A 60 15.95 15.44 7.87
C TYR A 60 14.82 16.44 8.16
N LYS A 61 13.62 15.96 8.49
CA LYS A 61 12.47 16.79 8.91
C LYS A 61 11.79 16.14 10.11
N SER A 62 11.19 16.95 10.99
CA SER A 62 10.26 16.46 12.00
C SER A 62 8.93 16.06 11.35
N TYR A 63 8.16 15.20 12.02
CA TYR A 63 6.83 14.80 11.56
C TYR A 63 5.87 15.99 11.42
N HIS A 64 5.93 16.96 12.35
CA HIS A 64 5.12 18.18 12.31
C HIS A 64 5.40 19.01 11.05
N ASN A 65 6.67 19.29 10.74
CA ASN A 65 7.05 20.10 9.58
C ASN A 65 6.68 19.43 8.25
N HIS A 66 6.61 18.09 8.20
CA HIS A 66 6.16 17.38 7.01
C HIS A 66 4.64 17.43 6.83
N LEU A 67 3.85 17.40 7.91
CA LEU A 67 2.39 17.53 7.81
C LEU A 67 1.95 18.94 7.35
N GLN A 68 2.77 19.97 7.55
CA GLN A 68 2.54 21.31 7.00
C GLN A 68 2.64 21.33 5.46
N GLU A 69 3.53 20.51 4.87
CA GLU A 69 3.71 20.40 3.41
C GLU A 69 2.77 19.37 2.78
N TYR A 70 2.55 18.24 3.46
CA TYR A 70 1.82 17.08 2.95
C TYR A 70 0.77 16.63 3.99
N PRO A 71 -0.49 17.11 3.89
CA PRO A 71 -1.48 17.07 4.99
C PRO A 71 -2.09 15.68 5.28
N ARG A 72 -1.48 14.58 4.80
CA ARG A 72 -1.87 13.22 5.16
C ARG A 72 -0.68 12.44 5.69
N TRP A 73 -0.87 11.80 6.84
CA TRP A 73 0.14 10.99 7.53
C TRP A 73 0.62 9.77 6.73
N ASP A 74 -0.08 9.36 5.67
CA ASP A 74 0.23 8.21 4.82
C ASP A 74 1.11 8.52 3.59
N TYR A 75 1.36 9.80 3.26
CA TYR A 75 2.32 10.19 2.20
C TYR A 75 3.73 9.65 2.48
N PRO A 76 4.49 9.11 1.50
CA PRO A 76 5.80 8.48 1.75
C PRO A 76 6.86 9.37 2.41
N PHE A 77 6.94 9.29 3.75
CA PHE A 77 7.79 10.14 4.59
C PHE A 77 9.19 9.54 4.78
N VAL A 78 9.37 8.63 5.74
CA VAL A 78 10.66 8.00 6.07
C VAL A 78 11.21 7.19 4.88
N VAL A 79 12.53 7.27 4.66
CA VAL A 79 13.22 6.49 3.62
C VAL A 79 13.17 4.99 3.92
N GLU A 80 12.35 4.25 3.18
CA GLU A 80 12.26 2.79 3.30
C GLU A 80 13.52 2.08 2.79
N ASN A 81 14.37 1.67 3.74
CA ASN A 81 15.60 0.90 3.52
C ASN A 81 15.84 -0.07 4.71
N ASN A 82 16.93 -0.85 4.68
CA ASN A 82 17.28 -1.83 5.71
C ASN A 82 17.58 -1.22 7.09
N ALA A 83 17.90 0.08 7.13
CA ALA A 83 18.05 0.86 8.35
C ALA A 83 17.43 2.26 8.17
N ILE A 84 16.81 2.75 9.24
CA ILE A 84 16.25 4.09 9.37
C ILE A 84 17.31 4.97 10.03
N GLN A 85 17.39 6.23 9.62
CA GLN A 85 18.24 7.21 10.29
C GLN A 85 17.36 8.28 10.93
N ILE A 86 17.52 8.47 12.24
CA ILE A 86 16.91 9.56 13.00
C ILE A 86 18.01 10.50 13.50
N TYR A 87 17.69 11.78 13.59
CA TYR A 87 18.48 12.80 14.29
C TYR A 87 17.71 13.15 15.57
N VAL A 88 18.34 12.99 16.73
CA VAL A 88 17.70 13.12 18.05
C VAL A 88 18.73 13.53 19.10
N LYS A 89 18.32 14.30 20.13
CA LYS A 89 19.18 14.61 21.27
C LYS A 89 19.23 13.45 22.26
N ILE A 90 20.42 13.02 22.66
CA ILE A 90 20.66 11.95 23.64
C ILE A 90 21.64 12.50 24.68
N LEU A 91 21.18 12.61 25.93
CA LEU A 91 21.94 13.25 27.03
C LEU A 91 22.37 14.70 26.68
N GLY A 92 21.46 15.48 26.09
CA GLY A 92 21.69 16.86 25.62
C GLY A 92 22.36 16.95 24.24
N GLU A 93 23.21 15.99 23.90
CA GLU A 93 24.01 15.98 22.68
C GLU A 93 23.22 15.55 21.43
N PRO A 94 23.43 16.16 20.24
CA PRO A 94 22.80 15.74 19.00
C PRO A 94 23.47 14.48 18.42
N TRP A 95 22.66 13.44 18.13
CA TRP A 95 23.13 12.18 17.53
C TRP A 95 22.33 11.79 16.28
N ILE A 96 23.01 11.23 15.28
CA ILE A 96 22.37 10.51 14.17
C ILE A 96 22.36 9.01 14.50
N VAL A 97 21.19 8.46 14.82
CA VAL A 97 21.04 7.04 15.17
C VAL A 97 20.55 6.26 13.96
N SER A 98 21.29 5.20 13.59
CA SER A 98 20.98 4.30 12.48
C SER A 98 20.42 2.97 13.00
N ILE A 99 19.09 2.84 13.00
CA ILE A 99 18.34 1.70 13.57
C ILE A 99 17.98 0.71 12.45
N GLN A 100 18.39 -0.55 12.56
CA GLN A 100 18.03 -1.58 11.57
C GLN A 100 16.54 -1.93 11.65
N ARG A 101 15.87 -2.13 10.50
CA ARG A 101 14.42 -2.40 10.41
C ARG A 101 13.94 -3.53 11.34
N ARG A 102 14.76 -4.56 11.54
CA ARG A 102 14.50 -5.70 12.44
C ARG A 102 14.58 -5.42 13.94
N LEU A 103 14.99 -4.21 14.36
CA LEU A 103 14.97 -3.79 15.78
C LEU A 103 13.71 -3.03 16.18
N ILE A 104 13.03 -2.43 15.20
CA ILE A 104 11.85 -1.57 15.41
C ILE A 104 10.81 -2.24 16.33
N ILE A 105 10.68 -3.56 16.25
CA ILE A 105 9.70 -4.34 17.00
C ILE A 105 9.90 -4.25 18.52
N TYR A 106 11.16 -4.14 19.00
CA TYR A 106 11.48 -3.91 20.41
C TYR A 106 11.20 -2.47 20.83
N PHE A 107 11.55 -1.51 19.97
CA PHE A 107 11.27 -0.09 20.18
C PHE A 107 9.75 0.16 20.30
N LEU A 108 8.94 -0.38 19.38
CA LEU A 108 7.47 -0.30 19.43
C LEU A 108 6.84 -1.04 20.63
N GLU A 109 7.39 -2.19 21.03
CA GLU A 109 6.88 -2.91 22.21
C GLU A 109 7.13 -2.13 23.51
N ASP A 110 8.32 -1.54 23.67
CA ASP A 110 8.62 -0.68 24.81
C ASP A 110 7.72 0.57 24.82
N ALA A 111 7.52 1.20 23.65
CA ALA A 111 6.61 2.33 23.46
C ALA A 111 5.20 2.07 24.01
N LEU A 112 4.64 0.91 23.66
CA LEU A 112 3.26 0.55 23.98
C LEU A 112 3.12 0.04 25.41
N PHE A 113 4.12 -0.64 25.97
CA PHE A 113 3.95 -1.36 27.24
C PHE A 113 4.89 -0.91 28.37
N SER A 114 5.44 0.31 28.27
CA SER A 114 6.02 1.10 29.35
C SER A 114 4.94 1.64 30.33
N LYS A 115 5.36 2.06 31.53
CA LYS A 115 4.50 2.77 32.51
C LYS A 115 4.46 4.29 32.30
N LYS A 116 5.44 4.88 31.61
CA LYS A 116 5.44 6.28 31.17
C LYS A 116 4.93 6.34 29.73
N LYS A 117 4.25 7.43 29.32
CA LYS A 117 3.60 7.49 28.00
C LYS A 117 4.43 8.18 26.90
N GLU A 118 5.33 9.09 27.27
CA GLU A 118 6.06 9.95 26.34
C GLU A 118 7.57 9.67 26.37
N SER A 119 8.24 9.87 25.23
CA SER A 119 9.71 9.81 25.07
C SER A 119 10.40 8.48 25.42
N ASN A 120 9.65 7.38 25.59
CA ASN A 120 10.20 6.04 25.91
C ASN A 120 11.30 5.60 24.93
N GLY A 121 11.16 5.94 23.64
CA GLY A 121 12.15 5.59 22.61
C GLY A 121 13.48 6.31 22.78
N ILE A 122 13.48 7.53 23.32
CA ILE A 122 14.70 8.22 23.73
C ILE A 122 15.33 7.49 24.93
N ALA A 123 14.54 7.12 25.94
CA ALA A 123 15.04 6.47 27.16
C ALA A 123 15.77 5.15 26.87
N LEU A 124 15.25 4.32 25.96
CA LEU A 124 15.92 3.08 25.56
C LEU A 124 17.25 3.35 24.83
N LEU A 125 17.37 4.45 24.08
CA LEU A 125 18.61 4.89 23.44
C LEU A 125 19.59 5.55 24.45
N GLN A 126 19.09 6.31 25.42
CA GLN A 126 19.87 6.91 26.51
C GLN A 126 20.52 5.84 27.39
N ASN A 127 19.85 4.72 27.64
CA ASN A 127 20.42 3.59 28.38
C ASN A 127 21.41 2.78 27.52
N TYR A 128 21.15 2.64 26.21
CA TYR A 128 22.02 1.88 25.31
C TYR A 128 23.32 2.62 24.92
N LEU A 129 23.30 3.95 24.77
CA LEU A 129 24.45 4.72 24.32
C LEU A 129 25.68 4.60 25.27
N PRO A 130 25.56 4.72 26.60
CA PRO A 130 26.68 4.51 27.53
C PRO A 130 27.23 3.08 27.49
N HIS A 131 26.36 2.07 27.39
CA HIS A 131 26.75 0.66 27.24
C HIS A 131 27.59 0.46 25.96
N HIS A 132 27.09 0.95 24.82
CA HIS A 132 27.80 0.91 23.55
C HIS A 132 29.14 1.69 23.60
N GLN A 133 29.16 2.89 24.20
CA GLN A 133 30.40 3.68 24.32
C GLN A 133 31.44 3.00 25.21
N ARG A 134 31.04 2.37 26.33
CA ARG A 134 31.93 1.58 27.18
C ARG A 134 32.53 0.41 26.41
N ASP A 135 31.71 -0.37 25.73
CA ASP A 135 32.17 -1.58 25.04
C ASP A 135 33.02 -1.23 23.79
N VAL A 136 32.78 -0.07 23.14
CA VAL A 136 33.69 0.51 22.14
C VAL A 136 35.01 0.99 22.75
N ARG A 137 35.02 1.68 23.90
CA ARG A 137 36.27 2.07 24.59
C ARG A 137 37.12 0.85 24.95
N ASN A 138 36.50 -0.21 25.44
CA ASN A 138 37.16 -1.48 25.76
C ASN A 138 37.76 -2.13 24.50
N GLY A 139 37.05 -2.12 23.36
CA GLY A 139 37.60 -2.62 22.10
C GLY A 139 38.74 -1.76 21.54
N LEU A 140 38.65 -0.44 21.65
CA LEU A 140 39.73 0.48 21.27
C LEU A 140 40.99 0.29 22.13
N PHE A 141 40.83 -0.04 23.42
CA PHE A 141 41.95 -0.40 24.29
C PHE A 141 42.65 -1.67 23.79
N VAL A 142 41.90 -2.73 23.47
CA VAL A 142 42.44 -4.01 22.93
C VAL A 142 43.21 -3.81 21.61
N PHE A 143 42.77 -2.92 20.71
CA PHE A 143 43.53 -2.57 19.51
C PHE A 143 44.80 -1.75 19.81
N LYS A 144 44.81 -0.93 20.87
CA LYS A 144 45.97 -0.13 21.29
C LYS A 144 47.02 -0.94 22.07
N THR A 145 46.63 -2.02 22.75
CA THR A 145 47.54 -2.88 23.53
C THR A 145 48.10 -4.07 22.75
N GLY A 146 47.76 -4.24 21.47
CA GLY A 146 48.23 -5.37 20.65
C GLY A 146 47.70 -6.74 21.07
N GLN A 147 46.70 -6.80 21.97
CA GLN A 147 46.18 -8.05 22.53
C GLN A 147 45.31 -8.86 21.54
N THR A 148 45.16 -8.40 20.30
CA THR A 148 44.25 -8.96 19.29
C THR A 148 44.52 -10.42 18.93
N ASN A 149 45.78 -10.85 19.00
CA ASN A 149 46.20 -12.23 18.70
C ASN A 149 45.78 -13.25 19.77
N ASN A 150 45.53 -12.81 21.01
CA ASN A 150 45.20 -13.69 22.15
C ASN A 150 43.69 -13.73 22.48
N LEU A 151 42.83 -13.13 21.65
CA LEU A 151 41.40 -13.01 21.93
C LEU A 151 40.64 -14.32 21.72
N SER A 152 39.74 -14.65 22.66
CA SER A 152 38.82 -15.77 22.47
C SER A 152 37.86 -15.53 21.31
N THR A 153 37.28 -16.61 20.77
CA THR A 153 36.24 -16.56 19.74
C THR A 153 35.03 -15.71 20.16
N LYS A 154 34.75 -15.60 21.47
CA LYS A 154 33.67 -14.80 22.05
C LYS A 154 33.99 -13.30 22.03
N GLU A 155 35.20 -12.90 22.42
CA GLU A 155 35.66 -11.51 22.37
C GLU A 155 35.83 -11.02 20.94
N MET A 156 36.42 -11.85 20.08
CA MET A 156 36.51 -11.60 18.64
C MET A 156 35.12 -11.43 18.00
N SER A 157 34.12 -12.21 18.44
CA SER A 157 32.72 -12.03 18.04
C SER A 157 32.11 -10.73 18.55
N ASN A 158 32.53 -10.22 19.72
CA ASN A 158 32.09 -8.93 20.24
C ASN A 158 32.71 -7.74 19.47
N LEU A 159 34.02 -7.75 19.20
CA LEU A 159 34.66 -6.73 18.34
C LEU A 159 33.98 -6.67 16.96
N ARG A 160 33.67 -7.83 16.36
CA ARG A 160 32.91 -7.96 15.09
C ARG A 160 31.47 -7.43 15.13
N LYS A 161 30.93 -7.07 16.30
CA LYS A 161 29.63 -6.37 16.40
C LYS A 161 29.78 -4.85 16.41
N LEU A 162 30.93 -4.33 16.86
CA LEU A 162 31.16 -2.91 17.14
C LEU A 162 32.00 -2.20 16.06
N PHE A 163 33.01 -2.89 15.50
CA PHE A 163 34.02 -2.25 14.64
C PHE A 163 33.87 -2.61 13.15
N PRO A 164 34.35 -1.73 12.23
CA PRO A 164 34.41 -2.02 10.80
C PRO A 164 35.21 -3.30 10.50
N ARG A 165 34.68 -4.16 9.62
CA ARG A 165 35.31 -5.45 9.28
C ARG A 165 36.77 -5.31 8.81
N LYS A 166 37.10 -4.27 8.02
CA LYS A 166 38.47 -4.05 7.53
C LYS A 166 39.45 -3.72 8.67
N LEU A 167 39.06 -2.86 9.61
CA LEU A 167 39.85 -2.55 10.81
C LEU A 167 40.11 -3.80 11.66
N ILE A 168 39.11 -4.66 11.83
CA ILE A 168 39.31 -5.93 12.55
C ILE A 168 40.27 -6.85 11.79
N GLN A 169 40.30 -6.79 10.46
CA GLN A 169 41.22 -7.60 9.64
C GLN A 169 42.66 -7.06 9.67
N SER A 170 42.90 -5.75 9.61
CA SER A 170 44.26 -5.17 9.67
C SER A 170 44.97 -5.50 10.99
N TYR A 171 44.25 -5.52 12.11
CA TYR A 171 44.79 -5.89 13.43
C TYR A 171 44.68 -7.39 13.78
N LEU A 172 44.21 -8.25 12.85
CA LEU A 172 44.17 -9.71 13.01
C LEU A 172 45.26 -10.45 12.20
N TYR A 173 45.84 -9.77 11.21
CA TYR A 173 46.71 -10.37 10.20
C TYR A 173 48.00 -9.55 10.06
N GLU A 174 48.58 -9.07 11.17
CA GLU A 174 49.79 -8.23 11.12
C GLU A 174 50.99 -8.95 10.50
N ASP A 175 51.10 -10.28 10.65
CA ASP A 175 52.09 -11.13 9.95
C ASP A 175 51.62 -11.66 8.58
N ASN A 176 50.40 -11.33 8.16
CA ASN A 176 49.79 -11.81 6.90
C ASN A 176 49.21 -10.67 6.06
N THR A 177 49.99 -9.60 5.88
CA THR A 177 49.79 -8.62 4.79
C THR A 177 50.33 -9.11 3.45
N GLY A 178 50.46 -10.43 3.26
CA GLY A 178 50.33 -10.99 1.93
C GLY A 178 48.91 -10.70 1.43
N ASP A 179 48.78 -10.04 0.28
CA ASP A 179 47.47 -9.87 -0.37
C ASP A 179 46.75 -11.23 -0.44
N MET A 180 45.41 -11.25 -0.32
CA MET A 180 44.60 -12.46 -0.62
C MET A 180 44.77 -12.96 -2.07
N ASP A 181 45.44 -12.16 -2.90
CA ASP A 181 45.84 -12.44 -4.28
C ASP A 181 47.38 -12.48 -4.44
N SER A 182 48.12 -12.63 -3.34
CA SER A 182 49.58 -12.79 -3.35
C SER A 182 49.99 -14.04 -4.15
N PRO A 183 51.07 -13.97 -4.97
CA PRO A 183 51.41 -15.08 -5.85
C PRO A 183 51.69 -16.39 -5.11
N SER A 184 52.38 -16.31 -3.98
CA SER A 184 52.69 -17.44 -3.10
C SER A 184 51.44 -18.18 -2.62
N GLN A 185 50.40 -17.45 -2.20
CA GLN A 185 49.16 -18.04 -1.71
C GLN A 185 48.33 -18.68 -2.84
N VAL A 186 48.32 -18.06 -4.01
CA VAL A 186 47.67 -18.61 -5.22
C VAL A 186 48.35 -19.91 -5.68
N LEU A 187 49.65 -20.06 -5.44
CA LEU A 187 50.38 -21.30 -5.70
C LEU A 187 50.09 -22.37 -4.62
N SER A 188 50.11 -22.01 -3.32
CA SER A 188 49.84 -22.95 -2.21
C SER A 188 48.43 -23.54 -2.23
N ASP A 189 47.43 -22.75 -2.63
CA ASP A 189 46.05 -23.22 -2.86
C ASP A 189 45.99 -24.37 -3.89
N THR A 190 46.99 -24.51 -4.78
CA THR A 190 47.04 -25.60 -5.76
C THR A 190 47.84 -26.82 -5.31
N SER A 191 48.92 -26.66 -4.54
CA SER A 191 49.78 -27.79 -4.14
C SER A 191 49.04 -28.77 -3.21
N ILE A 192 48.28 -28.25 -2.24
CA ILE A 192 47.47 -29.04 -1.30
C ILE A 192 46.41 -29.88 -2.04
N ASN A 193 45.89 -29.39 -3.17
CA ASN A 193 44.79 -30.01 -3.91
C ASN A 193 45.25 -30.92 -5.08
N ASP A 194 46.54 -30.90 -5.45
CA ASP A 194 47.10 -31.81 -6.45
C ASP A 194 47.51 -33.17 -5.82
N THR A 195 47.76 -33.24 -4.50
CA THR A 195 48.15 -34.46 -3.77
C THR A 195 47.00 -35.42 -3.42
N GLU A 196 45.76 -34.96 -3.23
CA GLU A 196 44.63 -35.82 -2.84
C GLU A 196 44.16 -36.82 -3.94
N LYS A 197 44.78 -36.81 -5.12
CA LYS A 197 44.28 -37.48 -6.34
C LYS A 197 44.58 -38.99 -6.45
N LYS A 198 44.80 -39.68 -5.32
CA LYS A 198 44.95 -41.15 -5.24
C LYS A 198 43.81 -41.85 -4.49
N GLY A 199 42.60 -41.26 -4.48
CA GLY A 199 41.37 -41.85 -3.92
C GLY A 199 40.26 -42.09 -4.94
N THR A 200 39.46 -43.14 -4.76
CA THR A 200 38.44 -43.63 -5.71
C THR A 200 37.13 -42.82 -5.71
N LYS A 201 36.94 -41.93 -6.70
CA LYS A 201 35.62 -41.32 -7.07
C LYS A 201 35.61 -40.66 -8.47
N LYS A 202 35.91 -41.44 -9.52
CA LYS A 202 36.25 -40.92 -10.88
C LYS A 202 35.24 -39.95 -11.53
N ILE A 203 33.92 -40.12 -11.39
CA ILE A 203 32.94 -39.33 -12.18
C ILE A 203 32.58 -37.97 -11.53
N LEU A 204 32.30 -37.94 -10.23
CA LEU A 204 31.99 -36.68 -9.53
C LEU A 204 33.21 -35.73 -9.47
N ASN A 205 34.41 -36.30 -9.31
CA ASN A 205 35.64 -35.51 -9.16
C ASN A 205 36.07 -34.78 -10.44
N LEU A 206 35.67 -35.23 -11.63
CA LEU A 206 35.99 -34.55 -12.91
C LEU A 206 35.39 -33.15 -12.99
N ARG A 207 34.13 -32.97 -12.56
CA ARG A 207 33.50 -31.64 -12.53
C ARG A 207 34.15 -30.73 -11.48
N VAL A 208 34.44 -31.26 -10.29
CA VAL A 208 35.17 -30.52 -9.24
C VAL A 208 36.55 -30.06 -9.73
N GLY A 209 37.29 -30.94 -10.40
CA GLY A 209 38.59 -30.64 -11.01
C GLY A 209 38.52 -29.51 -12.05
N LYS A 210 37.59 -29.58 -13.01
CA LYS A 210 37.41 -28.49 -14.00
C LYS A 210 36.95 -27.18 -13.36
N HIS A 211 36.07 -27.22 -12.35
CA HIS A 211 35.67 -26.02 -11.58
C HIS A 211 36.87 -25.35 -10.88
N LEU A 212 37.78 -26.14 -10.28
CA LEU A 212 39.00 -25.63 -9.65
C LEU A 212 39.97 -25.04 -10.67
N LYS A 213 40.22 -25.73 -11.79
CA LYS A 213 41.08 -25.22 -12.87
C LYS A 213 40.56 -23.90 -13.44
N LEU A 214 39.27 -23.79 -13.75
CA LEU A 214 38.67 -22.53 -14.23
C LEU A 214 38.69 -21.40 -13.18
N ARG A 215 38.58 -21.72 -11.88
CA ARG A 215 38.76 -20.73 -10.81
C ARG A 215 40.20 -20.20 -10.75
N TYR A 216 41.19 -21.08 -10.87
CA TYR A 216 42.61 -20.71 -10.93
C TYR A 216 42.93 -19.88 -12.18
N ILE A 217 42.58 -20.39 -13.38
CA ILE A 217 42.73 -19.71 -14.68
C ILE A 217 42.15 -18.30 -14.60
N ARG A 218 40.89 -18.16 -14.14
CA ARG A 218 40.25 -16.85 -13.99
C ARG A 218 41.00 -15.94 -13.00
N LYS A 219 41.48 -16.46 -11.87
CA LYS A 219 42.21 -15.65 -10.89
C LYS A 219 43.52 -15.12 -11.50
N VAL A 220 44.30 -16.00 -12.11
CA VAL A 220 45.57 -15.66 -12.78
C VAL A 220 45.36 -14.65 -13.91
N TRP A 221 44.41 -14.87 -14.82
CA TRP A 221 44.19 -13.94 -15.94
C TRP A 221 43.77 -12.54 -15.49
N ASN A 222 43.02 -12.41 -14.39
CA ASN A 222 42.69 -11.10 -13.84
C ASN A 222 43.89 -10.41 -13.16
N LEU A 223 44.97 -11.14 -12.83
CA LEU A 223 46.20 -10.60 -12.25
C LEU A 223 47.24 -10.24 -13.30
N ILE A 224 47.52 -11.13 -14.27
CA ILE A 224 48.52 -10.92 -15.32
C ILE A 224 47.96 -10.04 -16.46
N TYR A 225 46.80 -10.40 -17.02
CA TYR A 225 46.37 -9.91 -18.33
C TYR A 225 45.29 -8.81 -18.28
N PHE A 226 44.25 -9.00 -17.46
CA PHE A 226 43.09 -8.10 -17.50
C PHE A 226 43.23 -6.88 -16.58
N LYS A 227 44.09 -6.95 -15.55
CA LYS A 227 44.28 -5.91 -14.53
C LYS A 227 44.52 -4.53 -15.15
N ASP A 228 45.48 -4.45 -16.07
CA ASP A 228 45.91 -3.19 -16.65
C ASP A 228 45.02 -2.75 -17.82
N ILE A 229 44.36 -3.69 -18.52
CA ILE A 229 43.25 -3.39 -19.44
C ILE A 229 42.11 -2.70 -18.69
N TYR A 230 41.74 -3.18 -17.49
CA TYR A 230 40.71 -2.52 -16.67
C TYR A 230 41.17 -1.14 -16.16
N LYS A 231 42.45 -0.94 -15.83
CA LYS A 231 43.00 0.38 -15.44
C LYS A 231 42.94 1.39 -16.58
N ASP A 232 43.47 1.03 -17.75
CA ASP A 232 43.49 1.88 -18.95
C ASP A 232 42.06 2.33 -19.32
N LYS A 233 41.12 1.38 -19.36
CA LYS A 233 39.72 1.68 -19.64
C LYS A 233 39.03 2.45 -18.52
N ALA A 234 39.45 2.32 -17.26
CA ALA A 234 38.97 3.17 -16.16
C ALA A 234 39.44 4.61 -16.30
N GLN A 235 40.70 4.84 -16.69
CA GLN A 235 41.26 6.17 -16.91
C GLN A 235 40.63 6.84 -18.15
N ARG A 236 40.50 6.10 -19.26
CA ARG A 236 39.96 6.60 -20.53
C ARG A 236 38.44 6.78 -20.57
N MET A 237 37.67 6.01 -19.79
CA MET A 237 36.20 5.99 -19.88
C MET A 237 35.48 6.06 -18.52
N GLY A 238 36.20 6.39 -17.44
CA GLY A 238 35.67 6.59 -16.08
C GLY A 238 35.17 5.33 -15.35
N HIS A 239 34.65 4.32 -16.06
CA HIS A 239 33.94 3.18 -15.47
C HIS A 239 34.34 1.83 -16.07
N HIS A 240 35.27 1.14 -15.41
CA HIS A 240 35.73 -0.22 -15.78
C HIS A 240 34.62 -1.29 -15.84
N LYS A 241 33.50 -1.10 -15.12
CA LYS A 241 32.45 -2.12 -14.90
C LYS A 241 31.87 -2.74 -16.18
N LYS A 242 31.81 -2.00 -17.30
CA LYS A 242 31.29 -2.49 -18.59
C LYS A 242 32.18 -3.58 -19.23
N PHE A 243 33.47 -3.58 -18.90
CA PHE A 243 34.49 -4.48 -19.48
C PHE A 243 34.69 -5.77 -18.69
N HIS A 244 34.11 -5.90 -17.48
CA HIS A 244 34.10 -7.18 -16.77
C HIS A 244 33.10 -8.17 -17.40
N ILE A 245 33.32 -9.46 -17.13
CA ILE A 245 32.31 -10.51 -17.31
C ILE A 245 31.18 -10.25 -16.30
N THR A 246 29.98 -9.91 -16.79
CA THR A 246 28.81 -9.65 -15.95
C THR A 246 28.26 -10.95 -15.34
N LYS A 247 27.33 -10.84 -14.39
CA LYS A 247 26.69 -12.00 -13.76
C LYS A 247 25.97 -12.90 -14.78
N ASP A 248 25.37 -12.28 -15.80
CA ASP A 248 24.53 -12.97 -16.78
C ASP A 248 25.39 -13.56 -17.91
N GLU A 249 26.43 -12.84 -18.34
CA GLU A 249 27.48 -13.37 -19.22
C GLU A 249 28.24 -14.55 -18.58
N PHE A 250 28.39 -14.57 -17.25
CA PHE A 250 29.16 -15.59 -16.54
C PHE A 250 28.59 -17.03 -16.73
N VAL A 251 27.28 -17.18 -16.93
CA VAL A 251 26.66 -18.50 -17.19
C VAL A 251 27.08 -19.03 -18.56
N PHE A 252 27.09 -18.18 -19.59
CA PHE A 252 27.52 -18.54 -20.94
C PHE A 252 29.04 -18.75 -21.00
N TYR A 253 29.81 -17.83 -20.42
CA TYR A 253 31.26 -17.94 -20.29
C TYR A 253 31.68 -19.27 -19.64
N THR A 254 31.09 -19.64 -18.50
CA THR A 254 31.42 -20.92 -17.84
C THR A 254 30.99 -22.12 -18.68
N ARG A 255 29.78 -22.11 -19.28
CA ARG A 255 29.32 -23.18 -20.19
C ARG A 255 30.28 -23.40 -21.36
N TRP A 256 30.71 -22.34 -22.04
CA TRP A 256 31.64 -22.45 -23.16
C TRP A 256 33.02 -22.92 -22.68
N MET A 257 33.55 -22.33 -21.60
CA MET A 257 34.83 -22.73 -21.01
C MET A 257 34.88 -24.20 -20.55
N TYR A 258 33.74 -24.85 -20.23
CA TYR A 258 33.72 -26.27 -19.83
C TYR A 258 33.85 -27.28 -20.97
N SER A 259 33.52 -26.87 -22.20
CA SER A 259 33.22 -27.79 -23.30
C SER A 259 33.74 -27.36 -24.67
N PHE A 260 34.62 -26.34 -24.75
CA PHE A 260 35.24 -25.94 -26.03
C PHE A 260 36.13 -27.03 -26.64
N GLU A 261 36.70 -27.91 -25.82
CA GLU A 261 37.42 -29.12 -26.24
C GLU A 261 36.52 -30.17 -26.93
N SER A 262 35.21 -30.14 -26.66
CA SER A 262 34.22 -31.12 -27.16
C SER A 262 33.21 -30.53 -28.15
N ILE A 263 33.15 -29.20 -28.26
CA ILE A 263 32.23 -28.44 -29.11
C ILE A 263 33.02 -27.25 -29.68
N PRO A 264 33.58 -27.35 -30.91
CA PRO A 264 34.48 -26.33 -31.46
C PRO A 264 33.89 -24.91 -31.47
N SER A 265 32.60 -24.77 -31.78
CA SER A 265 31.90 -23.48 -31.80
C SER A 265 31.86 -22.76 -30.44
N TYR A 266 32.10 -23.45 -29.33
CA TYR A 266 32.27 -22.81 -28.02
C TYR A 266 33.61 -22.09 -27.90
N LYS A 267 34.66 -22.51 -28.64
CA LYS A 267 35.92 -21.76 -28.74
C LYS A 267 35.70 -20.48 -29.55
N ASP A 268 34.92 -20.53 -30.63
CA ASP A 268 34.57 -19.35 -31.44
C ASP A 268 33.73 -18.33 -30.65
N HIS A 269 32.75 -18.80 -29.87
CA HIS A 269 31.99 -17.93 -28.96
C HIS A 269 32.88 -17.27 -27.89
N LEU A 270 33.90 -17.99 -27.38
CA LEU A 270 34.87 -17.42 -26.43
C LEU A 270 35.80 -16.40 -27.11
N ILE A 271 36.27 -16.67 -28.33
CA ILE A 271 37.05 -15.72 -29.15
C ILE A 271 36.25 -14.42 -29.35
N GLN A 272 35.01 -14.52 -29.83
CA GLN A 272 34.13 -13.35 -30.02
C GLN A 272 33.85 -12.62 -28.71
N PHE A 273 33.68 -13.34 -27.60
CA PHE A 273 33.51 -12.75 -26.27
C PHE A 273 34.76 -12.00 -25.79
N PHE A 274 35.97 -12.55 -26.00
CA PHE A 274 37.22 -11.92 -25.60
C PHE A 274 37.61 -10.72 -26.48
N ILE A 275 37.29 -10.76 -27.78
CA ILE A 275 37.39 -9.60 -28.68
C ILE A 275 36.45 -8.48 -28.20
N LYS A 276 35.16 -8.81 -27.96
CA LYS A 276 34.14 -7.85 -27.47
C LYS A 276 34.49 -7.23 -26.10
N LYS A 277 35.27 -7.92 -25.27
CA LYS A 277 35.77 -7.44 -23.97
C LYS A 277 37.16 -6.79 -24.03
N HIS A 278 37.78 -6.71 -25.21
CA HIS A 278 39.15 -6.24 -25.43
C HIS A 278 40.24 -7.01 -24.67
N PHE A 279 39.98 -8.25 -24.24
CA PHE A 279 41.01 -9.05 -23.57
C PHE A 279 42.09 -9.51 -24.56
N PHE A 280 41.71 -9.73 -25.82
CA PHE A 280 42.63 -10.02 -26.94
C PHE A 280 43.49 -8.81 -27.37
N ASN A 281 43.35 -7.64 -26.74
CA ASN A 281 44.32 -6.55 -26.87
C ASN A 281 45.66 -6.86 -26.16
N ASN A 282 45.70 -7.87 -25.29
CA ASN A 282 46.94 -8.45 -24.78
C ASN A 282 47.28 -9.68 -25.64
N GLU A 283 48.36 -9.58 -26.41
CA GLU A 283 48.77 -10.62 -27.38
C GLU A 283 49.23 -11.91 -26.68
N GLU A 284 49.93 -11.85 -25.54
CA GLU A 284 50.32 -13.03 -24.76
C GLU A 284 49.09 -13.85 -24.31
N PHE A 285 48.03 -13.17 -23.87
CA PHE A 285 46.75 -13.81 -23.52
C PHE A 285 46.04 -14.41 -24.73
N LYS A 286 46.08 -13.71 -25.87
CA LYS A 286 45.48 -14.16 -27.14
C LYS A 286 46.17 -15.43 -27.65
N GLU A 287 47.51 -15.46 -27.67
CA GLU A 287 48.29 -16.66 -28.00
C GLU A 287 48.02 -17.81 -27.00
N LEU A 288 48.09 -17.55 -25.69
CA LEU A 288 47.80 -18.52 -24.63
C LEU A 288 46.44 -19.21 -24.82
N PHE A 289 45.40 -18.46 -25.17
CA PHE A 289 44.06 -19.01 -25.37
C PHE A 289 43.89 -19.70 -26.74
N LEU A 290 44.41 -19.10 -27.82
CA LEU A 290 44.29 -19.67 -29.16
C LEU A 290 45.06 -20.99 -29.30
N ASN A 291 46.27 -21.06 -28.75
CA ASN A 291 47.14 -22.25 -28.83
C ASN A 291 46.71 -23.39 -27.89
N SER A 292 45.82 -23.13 -26.92
CA SER A 292 45.30 -24.18 -26.03
C SER A 292 44.16 -24.98 -26.66
N SER A 293 44.32 -26.30 -26.72
CA SER A 293 43.32 -27.26 -27.20
C SER A 293 42.23 -27.60 -26.17
N SER A 294 42.57 -27.55 -24.88
CA SER A 294 41.72 -28.00 -23.77
C SER A 294 41.86 -27.13 -22.51
N ILE A 295 40.93 -27.29 -21.56
CA ILE A 295 41.01 -26.60 -20.25
C ILE A 295 42.27 -27.01 -19.48
N ASP A 296 42.67 -28.27 -19.64
CA ASP A 296 43.77 -28.88 -18.89
C ASP A 296 45.12 -28.37 -19.39
N GLU A 297 45.28 -28.23 -20.70
CA GLU A 297 46.40 -27.52 -21.31
C GLU A 297 46.42 -26.04 -20.91
N LEU A 298 45.28 -25.35 -21.06
CA LEU A 298 45.13 -23.93 -20.73
C LEU A 298 45.48 -23.64 -19.27
N TYR A 299 45.13 -24.55 -18.34
CA TYR A 299 45.52 -24.51 -16.93
C TYR A 299 47.03 -24.64 -16.75
N LEU A 300 47.68 -25.59 -17.44
CA LEU A 300 49.13 -25.82 -17.33
C LEU A 300 49.94 -24.66 -17.92
N GLN A 301 49.56 -24.16 -19.10
CA GLN A 301 50.17 -22.98 -19.70
C GLN A 301 49.97 -21.74 -18.81
N THR A 302 48.75 -21.50 -18.33
CA THR A 302 48.45 -20.39 -17.40
C THR A 302 49.23 -20.51 -16.08
N LYS A 303 49.41 -21.72 -15.53
CA LYS A 303 50.22 -21.96 -14.31
C LYS A 303 51.71 -21.70 -14.54
N ARG A 304 52.26 -22.07 -15.71
CA ARG A 304 53.65 -21.75 -16.09
C ARG A 304 53.87 -20.23 -16.21
N ASN A 305 52.99 -19.51 -16.90
CA ASN A 305 53.11 -18.06 -17.07
C ASN A 305 52.94 -17.32 -15.73
N PHE A 306 52.06 -17.80 -14.84
CA PHE A 306 51.93 -17.25 -13.48
C PHE A 306 53.19 -17.44 -12.64
N ILE A 307 53.87 -18.58 -12.71
CA ILE A 307 55.14 -18.80 -11.97
C ILE A 307 56.23 -17.83 -12.49
N LYS A 308 56.34 -17.64 -13.81
CA LYS A 308 57.24 -16.63 -14.40
C LYS A 308 56.90 -15.22 -13.93
N TRP A 309 55.65 -14.80 -14.08
CA TRP A 309 55.18 -13.46 -13.69
C TRP A 309 55.35 -13.21 -12.19
N SER A 310 55.02 -14.20 -11.36
CA SER A 310 55.20 -14.20 -9.90
C SER A 310 56.63 -13.83 -9.52
N ALA A 311 57.61 -14.56 -10.05
CA ALA A 311 59.03 -14.39 -9.71
C ALA A 311 59.55 -12.96 -9.96
N HIS A 312 59.01 -12.26 -10.96
CA HIS A 312 59.41 -10.90 -11.32
C HIS A 312 58.66 -9.80 -10.54
N ASN A 313 57.54 -10.12 -9.87
CA ASN A 313 56.66 -9.13 -9.22
C ASN A 313 56.73 -9.12 -7.68
N VAL A 314 57.48 -10.04 -7.05
CA VAL A 314 57.52 -10.22 -5.58
C VAL A 314 57.92 -8.94 -4.82
N ASN A 315 58.80 -8.11 -5.40
CA ASN A 315 59.40 -6.96 -4.73
C ASN A 315 58.67 -5.62 -4.97
N SER A 316 57.43 -5.63 -5.48
CA SER A 316 56.68 -4.41 -5.79
C SER A 316 55.94 -3.81 -4.57
N GLU A 317 56.62 -2.88 -3.91
CA GLU A 317 56.11 -1.88 -2.94
C GLU A 317 55.51 -2.40 -1.61
N LYS A 318 56.12 -1.99 -0.49
CA LYS A 318 55.44 -1.94 0.82
C LYS A 318 54.35 -0.87 0.79
N LYS A 319 53.14 -1.25 0.36
CA LYS A 319 51.93 -0.41 0.48
C LYS A 319 51.75 0.05 1.92
N GLU A 320 51.27 1.27 2.11
CA GLU A 320 50.93 1.84 3.42
C GLU A 320 49.93 0.95 4.19
N LYS A 321 49.95 0.97 5.53
CA LYS A 321 49.00 0.24 6.40
C LYS A 321 47.58 0.85 6.33
N THR A 322 46.92 0.69 5.19
CA THR A 322 45.52 1.09 5.00
C THR A 322 44.59 0.36 5.99
N TYR A 323 43.56 1.07 6.47
CA TYR A 323 42.59 0.59 7.46
C TYR A 323 43.17 0.44 8.88
N SER A 324 44.10 1.31 9.24
CA SER A 324 44.58 1.58 10.61
C SER A 324 43.48 2.18 11.51
N LEU A 325 43.73 2.32 12.82
CA LEU A 325 42.82 3.04 13.71
C LEU A 325 42.62 4.52 13.30
N GLU A 326 43.67 5.19 12.81
CA GLU A 326 43.62 6.62 12.46
C GLU A 326 42.75 6.85 11.21
N ASP A 327 42.73 5.91 10.25
CA ASP A 327 41.82 5.91 9.09
C ASP A 327 40.33 5.89 9.50
N TYR A 328 40.02 5.44 10.72
CA TYR A 328 38.68 5.40 11.29
C TYR A 328 38.45 6.44 12.40
N LYS A 329 39.39 7.35 12.64
CA LYS A 329 39.27 8.42 13.66
C LYS A 329 37.99 9.22 13.52
N LEU A 330 37.70 9.71 12.31
CA LEU A 330 36.47 10.43 12.00
C LEU A 330 35.19 9.59 12.24
N PHE A 331 35.26 8.25 12.13
CA PHE A 331 34.12 7.38 12.46
C PHE A 331 33.90 7.31 13.97
N PHE A 332 34.96 7.24 14.78
CA PHE A 332 34.86 7.23 16.24
C PHE A 332 34.50 8.60 16.85
N GLU A 333 34.95 9.68 16.22
CA GLU A 333 34.63 11.06 16.62
C GLU A 333 33.22 11.49 16.16
N SER A 334 32.67 10.87 15.11
CA SER A 334 31.34 11.20 14.62
C SER A 334 30.22 10.86 15.62
N LYS A 335 29.26 11.77 15.78
CA LYS A 335 28.05 11.59 16.58
C LYS A 335 27.03 10.67 15.87
N ILE A 336 27.47 9.53 15.35
CA ILE A 336 26.66 8.59 14.57
C ILE A 336 26.63 7.21 15.25
N LEU A 337 25.45 6.82 15.75
CA LEU A 337 25.27 5.55 16.46
C LEU A 337 24.73 4.47 15.51
N TYR A 338 25.52 3.45 15.22
CA TYR A 338 25.11 2.30 14.41
C TYR A 338 24.68 1.12 15.28
N ILE A 339 23.38 0.85 15.38
CA ILE A 339 22.89 -0.20 16.30
C ILE A 339 23.06 -1.60 15.69
N ASN A 340 24.06 -2.35 16.17
CA ASN A 340 24.20 -3.77 15.87
C ASN A 340 23.15 -4.61 16.61
N VAL A 341 22.43 -5.47 15.89
CA VAL A 341 21.28 -6.20 16.42
C VAL A 341 21.66 -7.28 17.43
N SER A 342 22.76 -7.99 17.23
CA SER A 342 23.22 -9.00 18.20
C SER A 342 23.81 -8.34 19.45
N HIS A 343 24.31 -7.11 19.34
CA HIS A 343 24.75 -6.30 20.47
C HIS A 343 23.55 -5.76 21.26
N PHE A 344 22.61 -5.10 20.59
CA PHE A 344 21.40 -4.52 21.19
C PHE A 344 20.53 -5.58 21.86
N ILE A 345 20.31 -6.74 21.24
CA ILE A 345 19.59 -7.85 21.89
C ILE A 345 20.37 -8.36 23.12
N SER A 346 21.71 -8.37 23.12
CA SER A 346 22.48 -8.72 24.33
C SER A 346 22.24 -7.73 25.46
N PHE A 347 22.27 -6.43 25.16
CA PHE A 347 21.92 -5.36 26.10
C PHE A 347 20.49 -5.52 26.66
N LEU A 348 19.47 -5.70 25.81
CA LEU A 348 18.08 -5.88 26.25
C LEU A 348 17.89 -7.09 27.19
N ASN A 349 18.71 -8.14 27.06
CA ASN A 349 18.72 -9.29 27.97
C ASN A 349 19.44 -8.98 29.30
N GLN A 350 20.54 -8.21 29.26
CA GLN A 350 21.29 -7.81 30.46
C GLN A 350 20.45 -6.90 31.36
N GLU A 351 19.82 -5.89 30.76
CA GLU A 351 18.94 -4.93 31.45
C GLU A 351 17.53 -5.50 31.75
N LYS A 352 17.28 -6.79 31.45
CA LYS A 352 15.99 -7.49 31.63
C LYS A 352 14.76 -6.81 31.00
N VAL A 353 14.97 -5.94 30.01
CA VAL A 353 13.92 -5.22 29.27
C VAL A 353 13.00 -6.20 28.52
N ILE A 354 13.57 -7.28 27.99
CA ILE A 354 12.83 -8.36 27.33
C ILE A 354 12.77 -9.62 28.21
N GLN A 355 11.57 -10.18 28.35
CA GLN A 355 11.35 -11.44 29.05
C GLN A 355 11.51 -12.64 28.08
N LYS A 356 11.82 -13.82 28.63
CA LYS A 356 11.93 -15.08 27.89
C LYS A 356 11.15 -16.17 28.59
N ASN A 357 10.65 -17.13 27.82
CA ASN A 357 10.14 -18.38 28.36
C ASN A 357 11.28 -19.38 28.62
N ASP A 358 10.92 -20.53 29.18
CA ASP A 358 11.81 -21.64 29.58
C ASP A 358 12.57 -22.25 28.40
N ASN A 359 12.08 -22.01 27.18
CA ASN A 359 12.72 -22.44 25.92
C ASN A 359 13.68 -21.36 25.37
N GLY A 360 13.99 -20.32 26.15
CA GLY A 360 14.85 -19.19 25.76
C GLY A 360 14.25 -18.22 24.75
N ILE A 361 12.97 -18.38 24.40
CA ILE A 361 12.28 -17.58 23.37
C ILE A 361 11.72 -16.31 24.01
N ILE A 362 11.97 -15.16 23.37
CA ILE A 362 11.46 -13.84 23.80
C ILE A 362 9.93 -13.86 23.88
N GLN A 363 9.38 -13.51 25.04
CA GLN A 363 7.96 -13.32 25.28
C GLN A 363 7.59 -11.86 25.02
N TYR A 364 6.96 -11.61 23.87
CA TYR A 364 6.43 -10.29 23.51
C TYR A 364 5.06 -10.08 24.17
N LYS A 365 4.90 -8.99 24.93
CA LYS A 365 3.64 -8.56 25.55
C LYS A 365 2.53 -8.40 24.50
N ALA A 366 2.88 -7.94 23.29
CA ALA A 366 1.96 -7.77 22.18
C ALA A 366 1.23 -9.06 21.79
N LEU A 367 1.85 -10.24 21.97
CA LEU A 367 1.23 -11.53 21.63
C LEU A 367 -0.01 -11.87 22.49
N LYS A 368 -0.28 -11.12 23.57
CA LYS A 368 -1.58 -11.20 24.27
C LYS A 368 -2.76 -10.77 23.40
N ASN A 369 -2.54 -9.97 22.36
CA ASN A 369 -3.59 -9.56 21.42
C ASN A 369 -3.92 -10.61 20.33
N LEU A 370 -3.20 -11.75 20.30
CA LEU A 370 -3.38 -12.84 19.33
C LEU A 370 -4.82 -13.38 19.33
N SER A 371 -5.51 -13.35 20.49
CA SER A 371 -6.92 -13.71 20.64
C SER A 371 -7.88 -12.89 19.76
N TYR A 372 -7.51 -11.66 19.41
CA TYR A 372 -8.32 -10.70 18.68
C TYR A 372 -8.02 -10.67 17.17
N LEU A 373 -6.95 -11.34 16.71
CA LEU A 373 -6.60 -11.44 15.30
C LEU A 373 -7.35 -12.59 14.61
N ILE A 374 -7.44 -12.53 13.28
CA ILE A 374 -8.12 -13.54 12.46
C ILE A 374 -7.29 -14.84 12.44
N LYS A 375 -7.55 -15.74 13.39
CA LYS A 375 -6.72 -16.95 13.66
C LYS A 375 -6.30 -17.75 12.41
N PRO A 376 -7.18 -18.03 11.41
CA PRO A 376 -6.80 -18.76 10.20
C PRO A 376 -5.61 -18.21 9.39
N PHE A 377 -5.26 -16.92 9.52
CA PHE A 377 -4.11 -16.34 8.81
C PHE A 377 -2.74 -16.79 9.39
N TYR A 378 -2.70 -17.43 10.56
CA TYR A 378 -1.46 -17.72 11.29
C TYR A 378 -1.18 -19.22 11.41
N TYR A 379 -0.68 -19.78 10.31
CA TYR A 379 -0.54 -21.20 9.97
C TYR A 379 -0.27 -22.21 11.11
N LYS A 380 0.79 -22.03 11.92
CA LYS A 380 1.11 -22.84 13.12
C LYS A 380 1.92 -22.01 14.12
N ASP A 381 1.91 -22.37 15.42
CA ASP A 381 2.72 -21.70 16.46
C ASP A 381 4.12 -22.33 16.69
N LYS A 382 4.26 -23.63 16.40
CA LYS A 382 5.55 -24.34 16.26
C LYS A 382 5.60 -25.05 14.91
N LEU A 383 6.81 -25.31 14.42
CA LEU A 383 7.08 -26.12 13.25
C LEU A 383 7.99 -27.28 13.69
N GLU A 384 7.67 -28.52 13.30
CA GLU A 384 8.52 -29.67 13.61
C GLU A 384 9.89 -29.58 12.93
N ILE A 385 10.89 -30.24 13.52
CA ILE A 385 12.31 -30.12 13.15
C ILE A 385 12.55 -30.58 11.70
N GLU A 386 11.91 -31.68 11.29
CA GLU A 386 12.01 -32.26 9.95
C GLU A 386 11.49 -31.27 8.88
N HIS A 387 10.34 -30.66 9.16
CA HIS A 387 9.71 -29.65 8.31
C HIS A 387 10.47 -28.32 8.26
N TYR A 388 11.43 -28.08 9.16
CA TYR A 388 12.15 -26.81 9.24
C TYR A 388 13.07 -26.52 8.04
N LYS A 389 13.62 -27.57 7.39
CA LYS A 389 14.39 -27.41 6.14
C LYS A 389 13.52 -26.86 4.99
N THR A 390 12.30 -27.37 4.86
CA THR A 390 11.39 -27.06 3.75
C THR A 390 10.62 -25.75 4.00
N TYR A 391 10.00 -25.62 5.18
CA TYR A 391 9.04 -24.54 5.46
C TYR A 391 9.57 -23.47 6.42
N GLY A 392 10.74 -23.68 7.06
CA GLY A 392 11.26 -22.80 8.12
C GLY A 392 11.42 -21.33 7.71
N LYS A 393 11.75 -21.04 6.44
CA LYS A 393 11.79 -19.66 5.92
C LYS A 393 10.41 -18.99 5.90
N VAL A 394 9.39 -19.72 5.45
CA VAL A 394 8.00 -19.22 5.36
C VAL A 394 7.41 -19.08 6.77
N PHE A 395 7.60 -20.10 7.61
CA PHE A 395 7.17 -20.10 9.01
C PHE A 395 7.73 -18.90 9.80
N ASN A 396 9.04 -18.62 9.71
CA ASN A 396 9.63 -17.47 10.39
C ASN A 396 9.13 -16.13 9.84
N LYS A 397 8.84 -16.03 8.53
CA LYS A 397 8.20 -14.83 7.94
C LYS A 397 6.79 -14.63 8.47
N LEU A 398 5.95 -15.66 8.47
CA LEU A 398 4.58 -15.62 9.01
C LEU A 398 4.56 -15.32 10.51
N ARG A 399 5.51 -15.86 11.28
CA ARG A 399 5.66 -15.55 12.71
C ARG A 399 6.08 -14.10 12.97
N SER A 400 6.90 -13.50 12.10
CA SER A 400 7.21 -12.06 12.16
C SER A 400 5.98 -11.21 11.86
N ILE A 401 5.19 -11.58 10.85
CA ILE A 401 3.94 -10.90 10.48
C ILE A 401 2.93 -10.99 11.64
N LYS A 402 2.74 -12.17 12.24
CA LYS A 402 1.87 -12.38 13.42
C LYS A 402 2.13 -11.42 14.57
N LEU A 403 3.41 -11.08 14.83
CA LEU A 403 3.80 -10.12 15.86
C LEU A 403 3.61 -8.67 15.41
N GLU A 404 3.89 -8.36 14.15
CA GLU A 404 3.60 -7.04 13.55
C GLU A 404 2.10 -6.73 13.58
N ASP A 405 1.24 -7.70 13.26
CA ASP A 405 -0.22 -7.59 13.34
C ASP A 405 -0.72 -7.41 14.79
N CYS A 406 -0.14 -8.13 15.76
CA CYS A 406 -0.46 -7.97 17.19
C CYS A 406 -0.15 -6.56 17.71
N LEU A 407 0.94 -5.94 17.20
CA LEU A 407 1.31 -4.56 17.48
C LEU A 407 0.39 -3.58 16.74
N LEU A 408 0.08 -3.83 15.45
CA LEU A 408 -0.83 -3.02 14.65
C LEU A 408 -2.25 -2.95 15.26
N TYR A 409 -2.74 -4.05 15.85
CA TYR A 409 -4.01 -4.07 16.60
C TYR A 409 -3.94 -3.18 17.86
N GLU A 410 -2.88 -3.29 18.67
CA GLU A 410 -2.69 -2.42 19.85
C GLU A 410 -2.60 -0.93 19.45
N ILE A 411 -1.90 -0.65 18.35
CA ILE A 411 -1.75 0.69 17.76
C ILE A 411 -3.11 1.23 17.32
N ALA A 412 -3.92 0.45 16.60
CA ALA A 412 -5.24 0.87 16.15
C ALA A 412 -6.20 1.10 17.34
N TYR A 413 -6.22 0.18 18.30
CA TYR A 413 -7.03 0.27 19.52
C TYR A 413 -6.72 1.55 20.31
N ARG A 414 -5.43 1.86 20.52
CA ARG A 414 -5.01 3.08 21.23
C ARG A 414 -5.20 4.35 20.42
N TYR A 415 -5.05 4.28 19.09
CA TYR A 415 -5.34 5.41 18.23
C TYR A 415 -6.81 5.81 18.36
N LEU A 416 -7.73 4.85 18.25
CA LEU A 416 -9.17 5.06 18.42
C LEU A 416 -9.49 5.72 19.78
N LEU A 417 -8.95 5.20 20.89
CA LEU A 417 -9.13 5.77 22.23
C LEU A 417 -8.58 7.20 22.39
N ASN A 418 -7.65 7.64 21.55
CA ASN A 418 -6.94 8.91 21.66
C ASN A 418 -7.40 9.98 20.64
N VAL A 419 -8.41 9.73 19.78
CA VAL A 419 -8.78 10.70 18.72
C VAL A 419 -9.56 11.90 19.28
N THR A 420 -8.81 12.92 19.69
CA THR A 420 -9.12 14.36 19.70
C THR A 420 -10.33 14.86 20.56
N PRO A 421 -10.15 15.91 21.40
CA PRO A 421 -11.24 16.52 22.17
C PRO A 421 -12.43 17.10 21.37
N SER A 422 -12.30 17.26 20.05
CA SER A 422 -13.35 17.81 19.18
C SER A 422 -14.45 16.81 18.78
N PHE A 423 -14.35 15.55 19.21
CA PHE A 423 -15.42 14.57 18.98
C PHE A 423 -16.63 14.83 19.90
N PRO A 424 -17.87 14.84 19.36
CA PRO A 424 -19.08 14.90 20.18
C PRO A 424 -19.09 13.78 21.22
N LYS A 425 -19.54 14.12 22.44
CA LYS A 425 -19.48 13.26 23.65
C LYS A 425 -20.02 11.83 23.42
N TYR A 426 -21.04 11.66 22.57
CA TYR A 426 -21.60 10.35 22.22
C TYR A 426 -20.64 9.46 21.42
N LYS A 427 -19.77 10.02 20.56
CA LYS A 427 -18.75 9.23 19.84
C LYS A 427 -17.62 8.78 20.76
N GLN A 428 -17.27 9.56 21.79
CA GLN A 428 -16.32 9.14 22.81
C GLN A 428 -16.88 7.97 23.62
N LEU A 429 -18.18 8.00 23.99
CA LEU A 429 -18.84 6.86 24.64
C LEU A 429 -18.86 5.61 23.75
N ILE A 430 -19.19 5.74 22.46
CA ILE A 430 -19.14 4.61 21.50
C ILE A 430 -17.72 4.04 21.39
N ILE A 431 -16.69 4.89 21.32
CA ILE A 431 -15.28 4.49 21.27
C ILE A 431 -14.85 3.76 22.55
N GLN A 432 -15.28 4.26 23.72
CA GLN A 432 -15.02 3.62 25.02
C GLN A 432 -15.80 2.32 25.21
N SER A 433 -16.95 2.16 24.55
CA SER A 433 -17.76 0.94 24.62
C SER A 433 -17.31 -0.18 23.69
N PHE A 434 -16.42 0.07 22.72
CA PHE A 434 -15.80 -1.02 21.95
C PHE A 434 -14.91 -1.86 22.87
N PRO A 435 -15.25 -3.14 23.14
CA PRO A 435 -14.35 -4.03 23.85
C PRO A 435 -13.12 -4.30 22.98
N LYS A 436 -12.11 -4.98 23.54
CA LYS A 436 -11.13 -5.68 22.69
C LYS A 436 -11.80 -6.88 22.04
N GLU A 437 -12.53 -6.61 20.97
CA GLU A 437 -13.18 -7.62 20.13
C GLU A 437 -12.24 -8.13 19.05
N LYS A 438 -12.58 -9.31 18.53
CA LYS A 438 -11.86 -9.91 17.43
C LYS A 438 -12.20 -9.25 16.11
N VAL A 439 -11.23 -9.19 15.20
CA VAL A 439 -11.43 -8.63 13.85
C VAL A 439 -12.44 -9.44 13.02
N ASP A 440 -12.53 -10.76 13.22
CA ASP A 440 -13.54 -11.60 12.53
C ASP A 440 -14.97 -11.32 13.02
N LEU A 441 -15.17 -11.02 14.32
CA LEU A 441 -16.45 -10.53 14.83
C LEU A 441 -16.76 -9.14 14.29
N LEU A 442 -15.83 -8.19 14.40
CA LEU A 442 -16.02 -6.79 13.96
C LEU A 442 -16.34 -6.67 12.47
N VAL A 443 -15.72 -7.49 11.61
CA VAL A 443 -15.98 -7.49 10.14
C VAL A 443 -17.38 -8.01 9.80
N ASN A 444 -17.91 -8.96 10.58
CA ASN A 444 -19.24 -9.53 10.39
C ASN A 444 -20.32 -8.82 11.23
N ALA A 445 -19.96 -7.85 12.07
CA ALA A 445 -20.87 -7.15 12.95
C ALA A 445 -21.86 -6.27 12.17
N ILE A 446 -23.12 -6.27 12.62
CA ILE A 446 -24.19 -5.40 12.14
C ILE A 446 -24.38 -4.29 13.17
N TYR A 447 -24.14 -3.05 12.76
CA TYR A 447 -24.27 -1.86 13.61
C TYR A 447 -25.69 -1.31 13.48
N SER A 448 -26.35 -1.10 14.62
CA SER A 448 -27.67 -0.47 14.69
C SER A 448 -27.53 1.01 15.01
N PHE A 449 -28.19 1.86 14.21
CA PHE A 449 -28.25 3.31 14.41
C PHE A 449 -29.70 3.71 14.66
N GLU A 450 -30.00 4.16 15.88
CA GLU A 450 -31.33 4.63 16.24
C GLU A 450 -31.62 6.03 15.69
N ILE A 451 -32.78 6.19 15.05
CA ILE A 451 -33.26 7.45 14.50
C ILE A 451 -34.34 8.00 15.42
N HIS A 452 -34.12 9.20 15.95
CA HIS A 452 -35.02 9.88 16.88
C HIS A 452 -35.66 11.11 16.22
N ASN A 453 -36.86 11.48 16.67
CA ASN A 453 -37.54 12.69 16.19
C ASN A 453 -37.01 13.96 16.89
N LYS A 454 -37.50 15.13 16.46
CA LYS A 454 -37.14 16.44 17.04
C LYS A 454 -37.47 16.61 18.54
N LYS A 455 -38.22 15.67 19.15
CA LYS A 455 -38.52 15.59 20.59
C LYS A 455 -37.73 14.47 21.31
N GLY A 456 -36.76 13.83 20.65
CA GLY A 456 -35.93 12.76 21.21
C GLY A 456 -36.56 11.36 21.22
N ALA A 457 -37.85 11.22 20.89
CA ALA A 457 -38.49 9.89 20.88
C ALA A 457 -37.99 9.04 19.70
N PHE A 458 -37.72 7.75 19.97
CA PHE A 458 -37.32 6.76 18.97
C PHE A 458 -38.35 6.65 17.84
N ILE A 459 -37.87 6.47 16.62
CA ILE A 459 -38.69 6.29 15.43
C ILE A 459 -38.48 4.89 14.83
N TYR A 460 -37.24 4.58 14.47
CA TYR A 460 -36.81 3.33 13.85
C TYR A 460 -35.27 3.21 13.94
N SER A 461 -34.72 2.02 13.73
CA SER A 461 -33.27 1.82 13.64
C SER A 461 -32.81 1.38 12.26
N ILE A 462 -31.55 1.70 11.92
CA ILE A 462 -30.90 1.30 10.68
C ILE A 462 -29.80 0.28 11.00
N GLN A 463 -29.88 -0.90 10.40
CA GLN A 463 -28.89 -1.97 10.57
C GLN A 463 -27.94 -2.05 9.38
N VAL A 464 -26.65 -1.80 9.61
CA VAL A 464 -25.61 -1.75 8.56
C VAL A 464 -24.43 -2.65 8.92
N PRO A 465 -24.08 -3.63 8.06
CA PRO A 465 -22.85 -4.42 8.24
C PRO A 465 -21.61 -3.54 8.26
N PHE A 466 -20.59 -3.89 9.05
CA PHE A 466 -19.34 -3.13 9.18
C PHE A 466 -18.73 -2.68 7.84
N LEU A 467 -18.64 -3.61 6.89
CA LEU A 467 -18.10 -3.38 5.55
C LEU A 467 -18.87 -2.32 4.73
N LYS A 468 -20.11 -2.01 5.11
CA LYS A 468 -21.00 -1.05 4.45
C LYS A 468 -21.09 0.31 5.14
N LEU A 469 -20.45 0.49 6.30
CA LEU A 469 -20.44 1.77 7.03
C LEU A 469 -19.88 2.93 6.20
N ASN A 470 -18.81 2.71 5.42
CA ASN A 470 -18.25 3.74 4.55
C ASN A 470 -19.20 4.12 3.40
N GLU A 471 -19.94 3.16 2.84
CA GLU A 471 -20.94 3.43 1.80
C GLU A 471 -22.11 4.25 2.37
N LEU A 472 -22.58 3.92 3.58
CA LEU A 472 -23.58 4.70 4.31
C LEU A 472 -23.11 6.14 4.59
N VAL A 473 -21.86 6.34 5.02
CA VAL A 473 -21.30 7.68 5.27
C VAL A 473 -21.26 8.50 3.97
N CYS A 474 -20.86 7.90 2.84
CA CYS A 474 -20.90 8.55 1.53
C CYS A 474 -22.32 8.92 1.08
N LEU A 475 -23.30 8.05 1.36
CA LEU A 475 -24.73 8.26 1.08
C LEU A 475 -25.29 9.44 1.89
N ILE A 476 -25.00 9.50 3.19
CA ILE A 476 -25.35 10.64 4.06
C ILE A 476 -24.69 11.92 3.55
N TYR A 477 -23.39 11.87 3.23
CA TYR A 477 -22.62 13.06 2.82
C TYR A 477 -23.15 13.67 1.52
N ARG A 478 -23.37 12.86 0.47
CA ARG A 478 -23.92 13.31 -0.82
C ARG A 478 -25.27 14.01 -0.70
N ASN A 479 -26.13 13.55 0.21
CA ASN A 479 -27.41 14.18 0.47
C ASN A 479 -27.26 15.44 1.34
N SER A 480 -26.34 15.44 2.32
CA SER A 480 -26.06 16.63 3.13
C SER A 480 -25.55 17.83 2.30
N THR A 481 -24.75 17.59 1.26
CA THR A 481 -24.24 18.66 0.37
C THR A 481 -25.32 19.29 -0.52
N LYS A 482 -26.45 18.60 -0.77
CA LYS A 482 -27.65 19.19 -1.40
C LYS A 482 -28.54 19.96 -0.41
N ILE A 483 -28.44 19.62 0.87
CA ILE A 483 -29.35 20.10 1.94
C ILE A 483 -28.90 21.44 2.52
N ALA A 484 -27.61 21.78 2.44
CA ALA A 484 -26.97 22.90 3.15
C ALA A 484 -27.48 24.33 2.86
N ALA A 485 -28.44 24.53 1.94
CA ALA A 485 -28.97 25.85 1.59
C ALA A 485 -30.19 26.33 2.41
N THR A 486 -30.98 25.41 2.97
CA THR A 486 -32.22 25.73 3.72
C THR A 486 -32.54 24.66 4.77
N ASN A 487 -33.50 24.95 5.65
CA ASN A 487 -33.87 24.18 6.85
C ASN A 487 -34.56 22.81 6.57
N LYS A 488 -34.01 22.01 5.64
CA LYS A 488 -34.50 20.68 5.24
C LYS A 488 -34.18 19.64 6.30
N GLU A 489 -35.10 18.70 6.53
CA GLU A 489 -34.95 17.69 7.57
C GLU A 489 -33.90 16.62 7.22
N PHE A 490 -33.29 16.04 8.26
CA PHE A 490 -32.31 14.97 8.15
C PHE A 490 -32.86 13.79 7.32
N LEU A 491 -32.05 13.29 6.37
CA LEU A 491 -32.44 12.29 5.36
C LEU A 491 -33.30 11.15 5.91
N PHE A 492 -32.89 10.54 7.02
CA PHE A 492 -33.59 9.40 7.61
C PHE A 492 -35.00 9.75 8.16
N LEU A 493 -35.25 11.01 8.51
CA LEU A 493 -36.60 11.51 8.84
C LEU A 493 -37.47 11.66 7.59
N GLN A 494 -36.88 12.03 6.45
CA GLN A 494 -37.59 12.09 5.17
C GLN A 494 -37.95 10.67 4.67
N ILE A 495 -37.03 9.71 4.80
CA ILE A 495 -37.30 8.29 4.52
C ILE A 495 -38.45 7.79 5.41
N TYR A 496 -38.43 8.11 6.71
CA TYR A 496 -39.53 7.76 7.62
C TYR A 496 -40.87 8.35 7.17
N LYS A 497 -40.93 9.65 6.86
CA LYS A 497 -42.18 10.30 6.39
C LYS A 497 -42.71 9.68 5.11
N TYR A 498 -41.85 9.47 4.11
CA TYR A 498 -42.23 8.86 2.84
C TYR A 498 -42.78 7.45 3.05
N LEU A 499 -42.10 6.60 3.83
CA LEU A 499 -42.59 5.25 4.12
C LEU A 499 -43.89 5.27 4.93
N VAL A 500 -44.04 6.11 5.96
CA VAL A 500 -45.29 6.22 6.73
C VAL A 500 -46.47 6.66 5.86
N ASN A 501 -46.27 7.45 4.82
CA ASN A 501 -47.33 7.81 3.88
C ASN A 501 -47.56 6.70 2.85
N TYR A 502 -46.50 6.25 2.17
CA TYR A 502 -46.58 5.22 1.13
C TYR A 502 -47.15 3.88 1.63
N CYS A 503 -46.87 3.48 2.88
CA CYS A 503 -47.39 2.23 3.44
C CYS A 503 -48.82 2.34 4.02
N LYS A 504 -49.47 3.52 4.03
CA LYS A 504 -50.92 3.66 4.34
C LYS A 504 -51.77 3.31 3.12
N ASN A 505 -51.34 3.81 1.95
CA ASN A 505 -51.93 3.47 0.67
C ASN A 505 -51.47 2.05 0.30
N LYS A 506 -52.31 1.23 -0.35
CA LYS A 506 -51.95 -0.17 -0.64
C LYS A 506 -50.74 -0.19 -1.60
N PRO A 507 -49.56 -0.72 -1.20
CA PRO A 507 -48.35 -0.56 -2.00
C PRO A 507 -48.40 -1.46 -3.24
N VAL A 508 -48.41 -0.83 -4.41
CA VAL A 508 -48.45 -1.49 -5.73
C VAL A 508 -47.11 -2.14 -6.12
N ASP A 509 -46.01 -1.80 -5.43
CA ASP A 509 -44.65 -2.26 -5.76
C ASP A 509 -44.17 -3.33 -4.76
N TYR A 510 -44.07 -4.59 -5.22
CA TYR A 510 -43.70 -5.74 -4.38
C TYR A 510 -42.31 -5.61 -3.74
N GLU A 511 -41.36 -4.96 -4.41
CA GLU A 511 -40.03 -4.72 -3.84
C GLU A 511 -40.13 -3.87 -2.55
N LEU A 512 -40.86 -2.74 -2.61
CA LEU A 512 -40.98 -1.84 -1.47
C LEU A 512 -42.02 -2.31 -0.43
N TYR A 513 -42.92 -3.24 -0.78
CA TYR A 513 -43.78 -3.91 0.20
C TYR A 513 -42.97 -4.60 1.31
N THR A 514 -41.88 -5.29 0.96
CA THR A 514 -41.01 -5.96 1.94
C THR A 514 -40.33 -4.97 2.91
N VAL A 515 -39.92 -3.81 2.39
CA VAL A 515 -39.34 -2.69 3.15
C VAL A 515 -40.41 -2.07 4.06
N CYS A 516 -41.61 -1.79 3.53
CA CYS A 516 -42.77 -1.33 4.31
C CYS A 516 -43.09 -2.27 5.48
N TYR A 517 -43.08 -3.59 5.25
CA TYR A 517 -43.39 -4.58 6.28
C TYR A 517 -42.39 -4.55 7.44
N LYS A 518 -41.07 -4.63 7.15
CA LYS A 518 -40.01 -4.53 8.15
C LYS A 518 -40.07 -3.21 8.93
N PHE A 519 -40.23 -2.11 8.22
CA PHE A 519 -40.32 -0.76 8.78
C PHE A 519 -41.55 -0.57 9.68
N ASN A 520 -42.70 -1.11 9.30
CA ASN A 520 -43.93 -0.98 10.08
C ASN A 520 -43.92 -1.90 11.31
N GLN A 521 -43.59 -3.18 11.15
CA GLN A 521 -43.67 -4.19 12.21
C GLN A 521 -42.47 -4.18 13.16
N LEU A 522 -41.25 -4.14 12.62
CA LEU A 522 -40.02 -4.30 13.40
C LEU A 522 -39.38 -2.97 13.79
N LYS A 523 -39.75 -1.87 13.11
CA LYS A 523 -39.07 -0.55 13.22
C LYS A 523 -37.57 -0.64 12.90
N VAL A 524 -37.19 -1.53 11.97
CA VAL A 524 -35.81 -1.71 11.48
C VAL A 524 -35.77 -1.58 9.95
N LEU A 525 -34.74 -0.93 9.43
CA LEU A 525 -34.33 -1.01 8.02
C LEU A 525 -32.90 -1.55 7.92
N GLY A 526 -32.67 -2.60 7.13
CA GLY A 526 -31.33 -3.03 6.75
C GLY A 526 -30.69 -2.10 5.73
N TYR A 527 -29.37 -2.19 5.54
CA TYR A 527 -28.65 -1.46 4.49
C TYR A 527 -29.23 -1.73 3.10
N ASP A 528 -29.54 -2.99 2.78
CA ASP A 528 -30.13 -3.35 1.48
C ASP A 528 -31.58 -2.84 1.35
N ASP A 529 -32.34 -2.76 2.44
CA ASP A 529 -33.68 -2.15 2.44
C ASP A 529 -33.62 -0.65 2.09
N LEU A 530 -32.58 0.06 2.56
CA LEU A 530 -32.30 1.44 2.15
C LEU A 530 -31.91 1.53 0.65
N LEU A 531 -31.17 0.55 0.12
CA LEU A 531 -30.85 0.50 -1.31
C LEU A 531 -32.09 0.23 -2.17
N HIS A 532 -33.00 -0.65 -1.74
CA HIS A 532 -34.30 -0.85 -2.41
C HIS A 532 -35.19 0.40 -2.32
N PHE A 533 -35.23 1.08 -1.18
CA PHE A 533 -35.90 2.38 -1.06
C PHE A 533 -35.34 3.43 -2.04
N LEU A 534 -34.02 3.59 -2.13
CA LEU A 534 -33.41 4.55 -3.06
C LEU A 534 -33.62 4.18 -4.53
N LYS A 535 -33.61 2.88 -4.89
CA LYS A 535 -34.02 2.41 -6.23
C LYS A 535 -35.46 2.80 -6.55
N HIS A 536 -36.39 2.66 -5.59
CA HIS A 536 -37.78 3.11 -5.76
C HIS A 536 -37.88 4.62 -5.95
N ILE A 537 -37.18 5.43 -5.16
CA ILE A 537 -37.14 6.90 -5.33
C ILE A 537 -36.64 7.29 -6.72
N VAL A 538 -35.56 6.68 -7.23
CA VAL A 538 -35.07 6.90 -8.59
C VAL A 538 -36.11 6.46 -9.64
N LYS A 539 -36.64 5.23 -9.52
CA LYS A 539 -37.66 4.65 -10.42
C LYS A 539 -38.90 5.56 -10.53
N ARG A 540 -39.42 6.05 -9.42
CA ARG A 540 -40.64 6.88 -9.38
C ARG A 540 -40.38 8.34 -9.74
N GLY A 541 -39.21 8.90 -9.41
CA GLY A 541 -38.78 10.22 -9.89
C GLY A 541 -38.62 10.26 -11.42
N LEU A 542 -38.08 9.20 -12.02
CA LEU A 542 -38.03 9.04 -13.48
C LEU A 542 -39.44 8.95 -14.10
N GLN A 543 -40.35 8.16 -13.52
CA GLN A 543 -41.74 8.08 -13.98
C GLN A 543 -42.46 9.44 -13.92
N LEU A 544 -42.33 10.20 -12.83
CA LEU A 544 -42.88 11.56 -12.74
C LEU A 544 -42.30 12.48 -13.81
N THR A 545 -40.98 12.46 -13.98
CA THR A 545 -40.30 13.28 -14.99
C THR A 545 -40.77 12.93 -16.41
N GLN A 546 -41.00 11.65 -16.70
CA GLN A 546 -41.55 11.19 -17.98
C GLN A 546 -42.99 11.66 -18.19
N ILE A 547 -43.89 11.45 -17.21
CA ILE A 547 -45.31 11.83 -17.32
C ILE A 547 -45.47 13.35 -17.45
N LEU A 548 -44.74 14.15 -16.67
CA LEU A 548 -44.73 15.61 -16.82
C LEU A 548 -44.27 16.04 -18.23
N THR A 549 -43.21 15.43 -18.75
CA THR A 549 -42.68 15.74 -20.09
C THR A 549 -43.65 15.34 -21.23
N GLN A 550 -44.52 14.35 -21.02
CA GLN A 550 -45.55 13.96 -21.99
C GLN A 550 -46.81 14.84 -21.88
N LEU A 551 -47.18 15.29 -20.67
CA LEU A 551 -48.21 16.31 -20.47
C LEU A 551 -47.84 17.65 -21.13
N GLU A 552 -46.57 18.05 -21.03
CA GLU A 552 -46.06 19.24 -21.72
C GLU A 552 -46.23 19.15 -23.24
N LYS A 553 -45.86 18.00 -23.83
CA LYS A 553 -46.08 17.75 -25.27
C LYS A 553 -47.56 17.72 -25.65
N PHE A 554 -48.40 17.08 -24.84
CA PHE A 554 -49.85 17.07 -25.05
C PHE A 554 -50.41 18.50 -25.12
N LEU A 555 -50.02 19.37 -24.17
CA LEU A 555 -50.47 20.78 -24.17
C LEU A 555 -49.90 21.56 -25.36
N ILE A 556 -48.63 21.36 -25.73
CA ILE A 556 -48.03 22.01 -26.91
C ILE A 556 -48.79 21.64 -28.19
N ILE A 557 -49.15 20.37 -28.37
CA ILE A 557 -49.92 19.88 -29.51
C ILE A 557 -51.36 20.42 -29.47
N LYS A 558 -52.06 20.24 -28.33
CA LYS A 558 -53.46 20.65 -28.17
C LYS A 558 -53.67 22.16 -28.37
N ASN A 559 -52.76 22.98 -27.86
CA ASN A 559 -52.87 24.44 -27.92
C ASN A 559 -52.12 25.04 -29.14
N ASN A 560 -51.61 24.19 -30.07
CA ASN A 560 -50.83 24.59 -31.24
C ASN A 560 -49.67 25.57 -30.93
N ILE A 561 -48.97 25.34 -29.82
CA ILE A 561 -47.91 26.25 -29.32
C ILE A 561 -46.68 26.18 -30.24
N GLN A 562 -46.42 27.25 -30.98
CA GLN A 562 -45.18 27.39 -31.74
C GLN A 562 -44.02 27.73 -30.81
N ILE A 563 -42.94 26.95 -30.89
CA ILE A 563 -41.71 27.16 -30.11
C ILE A 563 -40.73 27.94 -31.00
N ASP A 564 -40.66 29.26 -30.84
CA ASP A 564 -39.68 30.08 -31.55
C ASP A 564 -38.30 30.01 -30.86
N ILE A 565 -37.30 29.47 -31.57
CA ILE A 565 -35.95 29.22 -31.04
C ILE A 565 -34.98 30.25 -31.65
N GLN A 566 -35.18 31.53 -31.32
CA GLN A 566 -34.25 32.58 -31.73
C GLN A 566 -32.95 32.52 -30.92
N LYS A 567 -31.82 32.66 -31.63
CA LYS A 567 -30.48 32.59 -31.04
C LYS A 567 -30.11 33.93 -30.41
N GLN A 568 -29.90 33.98 -29.09
CA GLN A 568 -28.62 34.40 -28.46
C GLN A 568 -28.71 34.58 -26.93
N GLY A 569 -27.58 34.30 -26.26
CA GLY A 569 -27.17 34.98 -25.02
C GLY A 569 -27.85 34.58 -23.71
N THR A 570 -29.18 34.50 -23.67
CA THR A 570 -29.94 34.24 -22.44
C THR A 570 -30.98 33.15 -22.64
N LEU A 571 -31.02 32.22 -21.68
CA LEU A 571 -32.13 31.28 -21.52
C LEU A 571 -33.30 32.04 -20.89
N ASN A 572 -34.01 32.83 -21.70
CA ASN A 572 -35.39 33.19 -21.39
C ASN A 572 -36.14 31.88 -21.20
N SER A 573 -36.58 31.63 -19.96
CA SER A 573 -37.19 30.36 -19.58
C SER A 573 -38.41 30.09 -20.46
N LEU A 574 -38.45 28.91 -21.08
CA LEU A 574 -39.68 28.31 -21.59
C LEU A 574 -40.57 27.97 -20.39
N SER A 575 -41.19 29.01 -19.81
CA SER A 575 -42.17 28.85 -18.75
C SER A 575 -43.44 28.29 -19.39
N ILE A 576 -43.63 26.97 -19.31
CA ILE A 576 -44.86 26.29 -19.75
C ILE A 576 -45.96 26.62 -18.72
N TYR A 577 -46.38 27.89 -18.75
CA TYR A 577 -47.28 28.52 -17.78
C TYR A 577 -48.72 28.03 -17.92
N GLU A 578 -48.96 26.96 -18.69
CA GLU A 578 -50.27 26.33 -18.90
C GLU A 578 -50.43 25.00 -18.17
N CYS A 579 -49.32 24.32 -17.83
CA CYS A 579 -49.32 23.31 -16.77
C CYS A 579 -49.74 23.93 -15.42
N SER A 580 -49.48 25.23 -15.21
CA SER A 580 -49.85 25.99 -14.00
C SER A 580 -51.33 25.94 -13.65
N LYS A 581 -52.20 25.76 -14.66
CA LYS A 581 -53.66 25.69 -14.53
C LYS A 581 -54.12 24.38 -13.86
N MET A 582 -53.22 23.42 -13.63
CA MET A 582 -53.39 22.29 -12.71
C MET A 582 -52.62 22.57 -11.40
N ASN A 583 -53.23 23.35 -10.50
CA ASN A 583 -52.79 23.60 -9.11
C ASN A 583 -51.34 24.11 -8.90
N ASN A 584 -51.18 25.44 -8.87
CA ASN A 584 -50.04 26.16 -8.27
C ASN A 584 -48.66 25.77 -8.86
N PRO A 585 -48.18 26.45 -9.94
CA PRO A 585 -47.04 26.01 -10.75
C PRO A 585 -45.76 25.80 -9.95
N GLN A 586 -45.51 26.63 -8.94
CA GLN A 586 -44.29 26.61 -8.13
C GLN A 586 -44.09 25.27 -7.42
N LYS A 587 -45.19 24.61 -7.01
CA LYS A 587 -45.15 23.26 -6.42
C LYS A 587 -44.80 22.17 -7.44
N LEU A 588 -45.25 22.32 -8.69
CA LEU A 588 -44.99 21.35 -9.76
C LEU A 588 -43.53 21.41 -10.20
N GLU A 589 -42.96 22.61 -10.27
CA GLU A 589 -41.54 22.84 -10.55
C GLU A 589 -40.65 22.31 -9.41
N ASP A 590 -40.97 22.61 -8.15
CA ASP A 590 -40.30 22.02 -6.97
C ASP A 590 -40.31 20.47 -7.01
N LEU A 591 -41.43 19.85 -7.40
CA LEU A 591 -41.54 18.41 -7.54
C LEU A 591 -40.71 17.86 -8.71
N ARG A 592 -40.64 18.58 -9.84
CA ARG A 592 -39.77 18.22 -10.97
C ARG A 592 -38.29 18.31 -10.58
N ILE A 593 -37.90 19.35 -9.86
CA ILE A 593 -36.53 19.54 -9.36
C ILE A 593 -36.17 18.43 -8.37
N LYS A 594 -37.07 18.07 -7.44
CA LYS A 594 -36.87 16.91 -6.54
C LYS A 594 -36.73 15.60 -7.34
N ALA A 595 -37.59 15.36 -8.32
CA ALA A 595 -37.59 14.14 -9.13
C ALA A 595 -36.33 13.96 -9.97
N ILE A 596 -35.87 15.01 -10.67
CA ILE A 596 -34.63 15.01 -11.47
C ILE A 596 -33.39 14.80 -10.58
N ASN A 597 -33.40 15.34 -9.36
CA ASN A 597 -32.32 15.13 -8.39
C ASN A 597 -32.37 13.77 -7.67
N PHE A 598 -33.45 13.00 -7.84
CA PHE A 598 -33.77 11.79 -7.05
C PHE A 598 -33.88 12.07 -5.53
N ASP A 599 -34.39 13.25 -5.17
CA ASP A 599 -34.68 13.63 -3.79
C ASP A 599 -36.03 13.05 -3.34
N ILE A 600 -36.25 13.03 -2.02
CA ILE A 600 -37.47 12.50 -1.40
C ILE A 600 -38.53 13.62 -1.31
N PRO A 601 -39.73 13.45 -1.90
CA PRO A 601 -40.84 14.38 -1.77
C PRO A 601 -41.61 14.19 -0.45
N ASP A 602 -42.32 15.24 -0.03
CA ASP A 602 -43.04 15.31 1.25
C ASP A 602 -44.34 14.47 1.27
N THR A 603 -44.94 14.31 0.09
CA THR A 603 -45.96 13.31 -0.26
C THR A 603 -45.31 12.28 -1.17
N ASP A 604 -45.68 10.99 -1.09
CA ASP A 604 -45.04 9.95 -1.91
C ASP A 604 -45.33 10.10 -3.42
N TYR A 605 -44.38 9.66 -4.26
CA TYR A 605 -44.48 9.81 -5.71
C TYR A 605 -45.73 9.16 -6.33
N PRO A 606 -46.19 7.96 -5.92
CA PRO A 606 -47.42 7.38 -6.46
C PRO A 606 -48.67 8.23 -6.18
N SER A 607 -48.83 8.74 -4.95
CA SER A 607 -49.96 9.63 -4.62
C SER A 607 -49.90 10.97 -5.38
N ILE A 608 -48.70 11.48 -5.70
CA ILE A 608 -48.52 12.64 -6.58
C ILE A 608 -48.94 12.31 -8.03
N LEU A 609 -48.56 11.14 -8.53
CA LEU A 609 -48.87 10.69 -9.89
C LEU A 609 -50.38 10.44 -10.09
N GLU A 610 -51.03 9.80 -9.12
CA GLU A 610 -52.48 9.61 -9.07
C GLU A 610 -53.24 10.94 -9.06
N HIS A 611 -52.75 11.94 -8.29
CA HIS A 611 -53.34 13.28 -8.32
C HIS A 611 -53.20 13.95 -9.69
N ILE A 612 -52.03 13.85 -10.34
CA ILE A 612 -51.80 14.41 -11.68
C ILE A 612 -52.69 13.74 -12.74
N GLU A 613 -52.82 12.41 -12.69
CA GLU A 613 -53.70 11.64 -13.57
C GLU A 613 -55.18 12.03 -13.39
N LYS A 614 -55.68 12.10 -12.14
CA LYS A 614 -57.06 12.52 -11.86
C LYS A 614 -57.32 13.97 -12.30
N GLN A 615 -56.39 14.89 -12.08
CA GLN A 615 -56.51 16.28 -12.56
C GLN A 615 -56.48 16.39 -14.09
N PHE A 616 -55.72 15.54 -14.78
CA PHE A 616 -55.75 15.44 -16.24
C PHE A 616 -57.11 14.94 -16.72
N ILE A 617 -57.61 13.82 -16.19
CA ILE A 617 -58.88 13.22 -16.61
C ILE A 617 -60.06 14.18 -16.38
N ILE A 618 -60.20 14.78 -15.19
CA ILE A 618 -61.31 15.72 -14.90
C ILE A 618 -61.33 16.90 -15.88
N LYS A 619 -60.16 17.43 -16.23
CA LYS A 619 -60.04 18.59 -17.12
C LYS A 619 -60.29 18.23 -18.60
N GLU A 620 -59.81 17.07 -19.04
CA GLU A 620 -59.79 16.67 -20.44
C GLU A 620 -60.97 15.75 -20.84
N THR A 621 -61.74 15.23 -19.87
CA THR A 621 -63.01 14.52 -20.09
C THR A 621 -64.15 15.09 -19.21
N PRO A 622 -64.51 16.39 -19.34
CA PRO A 622 -65.51 17.05 -18.49
C PRO A 622 -66.95 16.50 -18.68
N PHE A 623 -67.21 15.82 -19.81
CA PHE A 623 -68.42 15.04 -20.03
C PHE A 623 -68.04 13.56 -19.98
N LYS A 624 -68.70 12.75 -19.13
CA LYS A 624 -68.30 11.36 -18.87
C LYS A 624 -68.35 10.51 -20.16
N PRO A 625 -67.21 10.00 -20.65
CA PRO A 625 -67.14 9.34 -21.96
C PRO A 625 -67.75 7.94 -21.92
N VAL A 626 -68.52 7.60 -22.96
CA VAL A 626 -69.26 6.32 -23.05
C VAL A 626 -68.32 5.13 -23.27
N SER A 627 -67.36 5.27 -24.21
CA SER A 627 -66.30 4.30 -24.51
C SER A 627 -64.98 5.02 -24.84
N TRP A 628 -63.87 4.28 -24.84
CA TRP A 628 -62.53 4.81 -25.16
C TRP A 628 -62.47 5.57 -26.49
N SER A 629 -63.21 5.11 -27.51
CA SER A 629 -63.25 5.73 -28.84
C SER A 629 -63.91 7.12 -28.88
N HIS A 630 -64.57 7.55 -27.80
CA HIS A 630 -65.14 8.90 -27.68
C HIS A 630 -64.16 9.92 -27.09
N LEU A 631 -62.96 9.50 -26.67
CA LEU A 631 -61.88 10.39 -26.26
C LEU A 631 -61.20 11.02 -27.49
N GLU A 632 -60.80 12.29 -27.42
CA GLU A 632 -59.93 12.90 -28.43
C GLU A 632 -58.63 12.09 -28.59
N LYS A 633 -58.08 12.02 -29.82
CA LYS A 633 -56.90 11.18 -30.11
C LYS A 633 -55.71 11.47 -29.20
N HIS A 634 -55.39 12.74 -28.98
CA HIS A 634 -54.27 13.12 -28.10
C HIS A 634 -54.54 12.78 -26.62
N THR A 635 -55.81 12.76 -26.21
CA THR A 635 -56.21 12.31 -24.88
C THR A 635 -56.12 10.78 -24.77
N GLN A 636 -56.45 10.03 -25.82
CA GLN A 636 -56.16 8.58 -25.90
C GLN A 636 -54.65 8.31 -25.81
N ASP A 637 -53.83 9.03 -26.59
CA ASP A 637 -52.37 8.88 -26.60
C ASP A 637 -51.77 9.13 -25.20
N MET A 638 -52.23 10.17 -24.48
CA MET A 638 -51.76 10.48 -23.13
C MET A 638 -52.30 9.49 -22.08
N CYS A 639 -53.57 9.06 -22.19
CA CYS A 639 -54.12 8.02 -21.33
C CYS A 639 -53.43 6.66 -21.51
N ASP A 640 -53.04 6.29 -22.74
CA ASP A 640 -52.20 5.11 -22.98
C ASP A 640 -50.84 5.23 -22.27
N ILE A 641 -50.22 6.42 -22.27
CA ILE A 641 -48.94 6.66 -21.56
C ILE A 641 -49.13 6.48 -20.04
N MET A 642 -50.16 7.12 -19.45
CA MET A 642 -50.44 6.99 -18.02
C MET A 642 -50.76 5.54 -17.63
N MET A 643 -51.66 4.88 -18.37
CA MET A 643 -52.01 3.47 -18.19
C MET A 643 -50.77 2.56 -18.19
N ASN A 644 -49.88 2.69 -19.19
CA ASN A 644 -48.68 1.84 -19.31
C ASN A 644 -47.58 2.17 -18.28
N MET A 645 -47.58 3.36 -17.66
CA MET A 645 -46.57 3.75 -16.66
C MET A 645 -47.04 3.56 -15.21
N LEU A 646 -48.33 3.76 -14.93
CA LEU A 646 -48.91 3.75 -13.59
C LEU A 646 -49.65 2.44 -13.29
N HIS A 647 -50.48 1.97 -14.23
CA HIS A 647 -51.53 0.96 -13.98
C HIS A 647 -51.18 -0.44 -14.48
N LEU A 648 -49.90 -0.81 -14.51
CA LEU A 648 -49.45 -2.17 -14.92
C LEU A 648 -50.10 -3.32 -14.12
N ASN A 649 -50.68 -3.04 -12.95
CA ASN A 649 -51.48 -3.96 -12.15
C ASN A 649 -52.88 -4.27 -12.73
N LEU A 650 -53.41 -3.46 -13.66
CA LEU A 650 -54.67 -3.75 -14.37
C LEU A 650 -54.44 -4.65 -15.60
N TYR A 651 -53.21 -4.69 -16.12
CA TYR A 651 -52.79 -5.65 -17.14
C TYR A 651 -52.78 -7.06 -16.53
N LYS A 652 -53.65 -7.93 -17.05
CA LYS A 652 -53.64 -9.38 -16.81
C LYS A 652 -53.93 -10.04 -18.13
N ARG A 653 -53.04 -10.95 -18.53
CA ARG A 653 -53.28 -11.92 -19.60
C ARG A 653 -53.98 -13.12 -18.97
N ASN A 654 -55.15 -13.51 -19.48
CA ASN A 654 -56.01 -14.51 -18.83
C ASN A 654 -55.67 -15.95 -19.27
N SER A 655 -55.03 -16.13 -20.42
CA SER A 655 -54.52 -17.43 -20.89
C SER A 655 -53.31 -17.26 -21.81
N ASP A 656 -52.54 -18.33 -22.03
CA ASP A 656 -51.48 -18.32 -23.04
C ASP A 656 -52.00 -18.33 -24.50
N THR A 657 -53.28 -18.61 -24.70
CA THR A 657 -53.98 -18.53 -25.98
C THR A 657 -54.48 -17.12 -26.33
N GLU A 658 -54.64 -16.23 -25.36
CA GLU A 658 -55.09 -14.84 -25.55
C GLU A 658 -54.01 -14.03 -26.30
N SER A 659 -54.38 -13.39 -27.41
CA SER A 659 -53.41 -12.63 -28.21
C SER A 659 -52.92 -11.38 -27.49
N ARG A 660 -51.75 -10.88 -27.93
CA ARG A 660 -51.15 -9.66 -27.37
C ARG A 660 -52.00 -8.39 -27.64
N GLU A 661 -52.94 -8.46 -28.57
CA GLU A 661 -53.81 -7.33 -28.93
C GLU A 661 -55.10 -7.37 -28.13
N GLU A 662 -55.73 -8.54 -27.97
CA GLU A 662 -56.88 -8.72 -27.05
C GLU A 662 -56.51 -8.37 -25.60
N ALA A 663 -55.34 -8.80 -25.12
CA ALA A 663 -54.85 -8.46 -23.79
C ALA A 663 -54.59 -6.94 -23.62
N LYS A 664 -54.24 -6.23 -24.69
CA LYS A 664 -54.11 -4.75 -24.69
C LYS A 664 -55.48 -4.05 -24.70
N ILE A 665 -56.44 -4.56 -25.46
CA ILE A 665 -57.81 -4.02 -25.51
C ILE A 665 -58.44 -4.15 -24.12
N GLN A 666 -58.38 -5.34 -23.51
CA GLN A 666 -58.87 -5.54 -22.15
C GLN A 666 -58.13 -4.68 -21.10
N PHE A 667 -56.83 -4.40 -21.27
CA PHE A 667 -56.10 -3.50 -20.38
C PHE A 667 -56.64 -2.06 -20.47
N ARG A 668 -56.84 -1.55 -21.69
CA ARG A 668 -57.48 -0.25 -21.93
C ARG A 668 -58.90 -0.20 -21.36
N ASP A 669 -59.72 -1.24 -21.59
CA ASP A 669 -61.10 -1.28 -21.08
C ASP A 669 -61.15 -1.31 -19.55
N ARG A 670 -60.23 -2.03 -18.89
CA ARG A 670 -60.13 -2.02 -17.42
C ARG A 670 -59.73 -0.64 -16.92
N TYR A 671 -58.67 -0.03 -17.47
CA TYR A 671 -58.22 1.32 -17.08
C TYR A 671 -59.30 2.38 -17.35
N PHE A 672 -59.99 2.31 -18.50
CA PHE A 672 -61.08 3.22 -18.84
C PHE A 672 -62.27 3.13 -17.87
N ASN A 673 -62.70 1.92 -17.51
CA ASN A 673 -63.85 1.74 -16.62
C ASN A 673 -63.50 1.89 -15.11
N THR A 674 -62.21 1.84 -14.72
CA THR A 674 -61.78 2.00 -13.31
C THR A 674 -61.14 3.34 -12.98
N VAL A 675 -60.50 4.02 -13.94
CA VAL A 675 -59.81 5.31 -13.73
C VAL A 675 -60.54 6.43 -14.45
N VAL A 676 -60.77 6.31 -15.77
CA VAL A 676 -61.36 7.40 -16.58
C VAL A 676 -62.83 7.66 -16.21
N LYS A 677 -63.66 6.61 -16.10
CA LYS A 677 -65.08 6.75 -15.75
C LYS A 677 -65.39 7.03 -14.28
N GLN A 678 -64.44 6.81 -13.37
CA GLN A 678 -64.64 6.94 -11.91
C GLN A 678 -63.97 8.21 -11.33
N SER A 679 -63.39 9.06 -12.18
CA SER A 679 -62.76 10.32 -11.78
C SER A 679 -63.80 11.44 -11.58
N ASP A 680 -64.56 11.36 -10.47
CA ASP A 680 -65.24 12.51 -9.83
C ASP A 680 -64.35 13.05 -8.69
#